data_AF-A0A293LPC9-F1
#
_entry.id   AF-A0A293LPC9-F1
#
_cell.length_a   1.000
_cell.length_b   1.000
_cell.length_c   1.000
_cell.angle_alpha   90.00
_cell.angle_beta   90.00
_cell.angle_gamma   90.00
#
_symmetry.space_group_name_H-M   'P 1'
#
loop_
_entity.id
_entity.type
_entity.pdbx_description
1 polymer ?
#
loop_
_entity_poly.entity_id
_entity_poly.type
_entity_poly.pdbx_seq_one_letter_code
_entity_poly.pdbx_strand_id
1 'polypeptide(L)'
;MTPHDLKALEKLVGQLEYRLLQGRIFMGCVEQGFDDGRAHVTKNAAFAEEFATNIKNWFAHVEPRLGEMNELDKRGDLIGIYALYVLHYYIFRTIDKRLFKMLWDVYKKVPAVHVIGNILWFPDQFLLLQMPQVIKALDKKAQDVVKSQRLSFLQQKAASLPKDIQCLYGHVTTWLVRMESCFRDTEKLLEDLNRKCNILLQGVYLAWYISNQVTTIMNLHVALAKPMTKTSVLLLCKMIEMMKAIEAMFHRQTVKICDCIIHVVQHLSYTALFAIHSAKKRLVSDKKYSERKLDVLSALVLTEKCLNGPGTKERRLVIHLAMAVGVQLKNLKDDEMSTFTTIMKKLDLISELHEKLRESCDCSFLYWHRVVFPTFLDDLYRSAVDGHRLHYIFAALRDCAGPIGTTKHDSPQHILNGFKQEVFSQLKENFLDQLCRDIETDLRLQTHLHLQLDDRNPFNIGLKDFVQLVNIRPIKFFDRVINIKAHIEHYLDKTFYNLTTVALHDWKTYGEMRSLARQKYGLVTVEAHLPSQTLEQGLDVLEIMRNIHVFVSRYLYNLNNQIFIERTSNNKHLNTINIRHIANSIRTHGIGIMNTTVNFVYQFLRKKFFIFSQFLYDEHIKSRLVKDLRHFRETRSQADPKYPFDRAEKFNRGIRKLGLTPDGESYLDQFRALISQIGNAIGYVRMIRSGGLHCCSVAIQYVHDLDVVPNFEGLSREAEMSDDCIEAAKKLDSVVSGLTKKLFRRHRVP
;
A
#
# COMPACT_ATOMS: atom_id res chain seq x y z
N MET A 1 17.50 48.62 -16.31
CA MET A 1 18.14 48.95 -15.02
C MET A 1 18.95 50.22 -15.21
N THR A 2 18.78 51.21 -14.34
CA THR A 2 19.58 52.44 -14.37
C THR A 2 21.00 52.17 -13.83
N PRO A 3 21.99 53.03 -14.10
CA PRO A 3 23.36 52.89 -13.55
C PRO A 3 23.40 52.85 -12.01
N HIS A 4 22.44 53.51 -11.36
CA HIS A 4 22.27 53.48 -9.90
C HIS A 4 21.82 52.09 -9.42
N ASP A 5 20.91 51.43 -10.15
CA ASP A 5 20.45 50.08 -9.83
C ASP A 5 21.56 49.04 -9.98
N LEU A 6 22.44 49.21 -10.98
CA LEU A 6 23.63 48.36 -11.19
C LEU A 6 24.62 48.48 -10.03
N LYS A 7 24.90 49.70 -9.56
CA LYS A 7 25.81 49.94 -8.43
C LYS A 7 25.26 49.43 -7.10
N ALA A 8 23.94 49.53 -6.91
CA ALA A 8 23.25 48.94 -5.76
C ALA A 8 23.30 47.41 -5.79
N LEU A 9 23.11 46.81 -6.98
CA LEU A 9 23.23 45.37 -7.19
C LEU A 9 24.67 44.88 -6.93
N GLU A 10 25.69 45.54 -7.47
CA GLU A 10 27.10 45.22 -7.20
C GLU A 10 27.44 45.28 -5.71
N LYS A 11 26.95 46.29 -5.00
CA LYS A 11 27.13 46.41 -3.55
C LYS A 11 26.43 45.27 -2.81
N LEU A 12 25.22 44.89 -3.23
CA LEU A 12 24.47 43.80 -2.64
C LEU A 12 25.16 42.44 -2.89
N VAL A 13 25.61 42.20 -4.13
CA VAL A 13 26.37 40.99 -4.51
C VAL A 13 27.68 40.92 -3.74
N GLY A 14 28.44 42.01 -3.66
CA GLY A 14 29.68 42.07 -2.88
C GLY A 14 29.44 41.84 -1.38
N GLN A 15 28.33 42.32 -0.82
CA GLN A 15 27.93 42.03 0.56
C GLN A 15 27.53 40.56 0.76
N LEU A 16 26.79 39.97 -0.17
CA LEU A 16 26.41 38.56 -0.15
C LEU A 16 27.63 37.65 -0.28
N GLU A 17 28.57 38.00 -1.16
CA GLU A 17 29.82 37.28 -1.34
C GLU A 17 30.68 37.35 -0.08
N TYR A 18 30.90 38.56 0.46
CA TYR A 18 31.70 38.76 1.66
C TYR A 18 31.09 38.14 2.92
N ARG A 19 29.77 38.31 3.14
CA ARG A 19 29.12 37.80 4.36
C ARG A 19 28.78 36.33 4.24
N LEU A 20 28.08 35.93 3.18
CA LEU A 20 27.42 34.63 3.08
C LEU A 20 28.31 33.60 2.38
N LEU A 21 28.88 33.91 1.20
CA LEU A 21 29.69 32.95 0.44
C LEU A 21 31.08 32.71 1.07
N GLN A 22 31.69 33.73 1.66
CA GLN A 22 32.95 33.59 2.40
C GLN A 22 32.75 33.12 3.86
N GLY A 23 31.51 32.90 4.31
CA GLY A 23 31.22 32.39 5.66
C GLY A 23 31.62 33.32 6.80
N ARG A 24 31.69 34.65 6.57
CA ARG A 24 32.15 35.62 7.57
C ARG A 24 31.09 36.09 8.56
N ILE A 25 29.84 35.59 8.48
CA ILE A 25 28.78 35.98 9.42
C ILE A 25 29.21 35.75 10.87
N PHE A 26 29.75 34.56 11.16
CA PHE A 26 30.21 34.22 12.51
C PHE A 26 31.38 35.11 12.95
N MET A 27 32.39 35.27 12.09
CA MET A 27 33.55 36.12 12.39
C MET A 27 33.16 37.58 12.59
N GLY A 28 32.23 38.12 11.80
CA GLY A 28 31.69 39.47 12.00
C GLY A 28 30.93 39.66 13.31
N CYS A 29 30.45 38.58 13.94
CA CYS A 29 29.88 38.63 15.30
C CYS A 29 30.98 38.55 16.38
N VAL A 30 32.03 37.75 16.14
CA VAL A 30 33.12 37.53 17.09
C VAL A 30 34.13 38.69 17.11
N GLU A 31 34.34 39.37 15.99
CA GLU A 31 35.28 40.49 15.85
C GLU A 31 34.67 41.85 16.25
N GLN A 32 33.46 41.88 16.81
CA GLN A 32 32.86 43.12 17.29
C GLN A 32 33.66 43.71 18.45
N GLY A 33 33.67 45.04 18.54
CA GLY A 33 34.23 45.73 19.69
C GLY A 33 33.33 45.52 20.91
N PHE A 34 33.77 44.71 21.86
CA PHE A 34 33.03 44.46 23.10
C PHE A 34 33.31 45.50 24.21
N ASP A 35 34.31 46.36 24.00
CA ASP A 35 34.66 47.44 24.93
C ASP A 35 34.05 48.76 24.45
N ASP A 36 33.01 49.23 25.14
CA ASP A 36 32.26 50.46 24.77
C ASP A 36 32.65 51.66 25.64
N GLY A 37 33.90 51.71 26.11
CA GLY A 37 34.45 52.78 26.96
C GLY A 37 33.87 52.88 28.39
N ARG A 38 32.67 52.34 28.65
CA ARG A 38 32.04 52.25 29.98
C ARG A 38 32.21 50.89 30.65
N ALA A 39 32.21 49.82 29.86
CA ALA A 39 32.43 48.45 30.31
C ALA A 39 33.64 47.88 29.55
N HIS A 40 34.67 47.48 30.29
CA HIS A 40 35.84 46.80 29.74
C HIS A 40 35.69 45.29 29.90
N VAL A 41 35.05 44.66 28.91
CA VAL A 41 34.76 43.23 28.91
C VAL A 41 36.05 42.43 28.76
N THR A 42 36.95 42.86 27.87
CA THR A 42 38.21 42.15 27.56
C THR A 42 39.15 42.05 28.75
N LYS A 43 39.10 43.01 29.69
CA LYS A 43 39.96 43.06 30.87
C LYS A 43 39.31 42.50 32.13
N ASN A 44 38.04 42.07 32.07
CA ASN A 44 37.34 41.57 33.24
C ASN A 44 37.68 40.09 33.51
N ALA A 45 38.66 39.85 34.38
CA ALA A 45 39.13 38.51 34.73
C ALA A 45 38.04 37.64 35.38
N ALA A 46 37.22 38.21 36.27
CA ALA A 46 36.14 37.47 36.94
C ALA A 46 35.10 36.97 35.93
N PHE A 47 34.73 37.82 34.97
CA PHE A 47 33.82 37.42 33.90
C PHE A 47 34.46 36.36 32.99
N ALA A 48 35.76 36.48 32.67
CA ALA A 48 36.47 35.50 31.86
C ALA A 48 36.50 34.10 32.48
N GLU A 49 36.68 34.01 33.81
CA GLU A 49 36.68 32.76 34.57
C GLU A 49 35.28 32.13 34.67
N GLU A 50 34.26 32.94 34.99
CA GLU A 50 32.87 32.47 35.03
C GLU A 50 32.39 32.01 33.65
N PHE A 51 32.74 32.72 32.59
CA PHE A 51 32.44 32.33 31.21
C PHE A 51 33.06 30.96 30.89
N ALA A 52 34.35 30.78 31.18
CA ALA A 52 35.04 29.51 30.95
C ALA A 52 34.44 28.36 31.77
N THR A 53 34.06 28.62 33.02
CA THR A 53 33.43 27.65 33.91
C THR A 53 32.05 27.24 33.39
N ASN A 54 31.28 28.19 32.87
CA ASN A 54 29.97 27.91 32.28
C ASN A 54 30.08 27.02 31.03
N ILE A 55 31.03 27.31 30.12
CA ILE A 55 31.30 26.45 28.95
C ILE A 55 31.65 25.02 29.41
N LYS A 56 32.53 24.87 30.41
CA LYS A 56 32.92 23.56 30.95
C LYS A 56 31.73 22.80 31.52
N ASN A 57 30.88 23.47 32.30
CA ASN A 57 29.70 22.86 32.90
C ASN A 57 28.68 22.42 31.85
N TRP A 58 28.47 23.24 30.81
CA TRP A 58 27.61 22.89 29.69
C TRP A 58 28.16 21.69 28.92
N PHE A 59 29.45 21.70 28.60
CA PHE A 59 30.10 20.59 27.90
C PHE A 59 30.06 19.30 28.72
N ALA A 60 30.31 19.36 30.03
CA ALA A 60 30.25 18.20 30.93
C ALA A 60 28.84 17.59 31.04
N HIS A 61 27.78 18.35 30.76
CA HIS A 61 26.41 17.82 30.73
C HIS A 61 26.04 17.18 29.38
N VAL A 62 26.63 17.68 28.29
CA VAL A 62 26.35 17.24 26.92
C VAL A 62 27.19 16.02 26.54
N GLU A 63 28.51 16.09 26.75
CA GLU A 63 29.50 15.11 26.27
C GLU A 63 29.29 13.65 26.72
N PRO A 64 28.82 13.36 27.96
CA PRO A 64 28.56 11.98 28.38
C PRO A 64 27.41 11.31 27.64
N ARG A 65 26.42 12.09 27.16
CA ARG A 65 25.19 11.53 26.56
C ARG A 65 25.28 11.37 25.05
N LEU A 66 26.36 11.84 24.43
CA LEU A 66 26.53 11.79 22.99
C LEU A 66 26.65 10.33 22.52
N GLY A 67 25.80 9.93 21.56
CA GLY A 67 25.78 8.58 21.00
C GLY A 67 25.01 7.55 21.83
N GLU A 68 24.44 7.92 22.99
CA GLU A 68 23.58 7.05 23.78
C GLU A 68 22.14 7.02 23.25
N MET A 69 21.36 5.97 23.57
CA MET A 69 19.95 5.91 23.16
C MET A 69 19.07 6.98 23.83
N ASN A 70 19.52 7.55 24.95
CA ASN A 70 18.81 8.61 25.67
C ASN A 70 19.31 10.02 25.26
N GLU A 71 20.04 10.12 24.15
CA GLU A 71 20.50 11.39 23.57
C GLU A 71 19.31 12.18 22.99
N LEU A 72 18.87 13.21 23.71
CA LEU A 72 17.77 14.09 23.30
C LEU A 72 18.32 15.47 22.94
N ASP A 73 18.26 15.84 21.66
CA ASP A 73 18.51 17.21 21.16
C ASP A 73 19.89 17.83 21.51
N LYS A 74 20.84 16.99 21.92
CA LYS A 74 22.12 17.43 22.49
C LYS A 74 23.19 17.76 21.46
N ARG A 75 22.99 17.36 20.20
CA ARG A 75 23.98 17.57 19.14
C ARG A 75 23.98 19.01 18.64
N GLY A 76 22.82 19.68 18.63
CA GLY A 76 22.72 21.10 18.31
C GLY A 76 23.47 21.98 19.31
N ASP A 77 23.36 21.65 20.61
CA ASP A 77 24.07 22.35 21.68
C ASP A 77 25.59 22.37 21.48
N LEU A 78 26.16 21.33 20.87
CA LEU A 78 27.60 21.30 20.56
C LEU A 78 28.02 22.47 19.67
N ILE A 79 27.22 22.85 18.68
CA ILE A 79 27.54 23.97 17.80
C ILE A 79 27.62 25.26 18.63
N GLY A 80 26.68 25.46 19.56
CA GLY A 80 26.67 26.60 20.49
C GLY A 80 27.87 26.60 21.43
N ILE A 81 28.23 25.46 22.00
CA ILE A 81 29.39 25.32 22.91
C ILE A 81 30.70 25.66 22.19
N TYR A 82 30.88 25.17 20.95
CA TYR A 82 32.06 25.48 20.15
C TYR A 82 32.10 26.95 19.75
N ALA A 83 30.96 27.53 19.37
CA ALA A 83 30.85 28.96 19.08
C ALA A 83 31.22 29.83 20.29
N LEU A 84 30.72 29.49 21.49
CA LEU A 84 31.05 30.19 22.74
C LEU A 84 32.52 30.02 23.14
N TYR A 85 33.10 28.84 22.91
CA TYR A 85 34.53 28.61 23.16
C TYR A 85 35.42 29.47 22.25
N VAL A 86 35.09 29.56 20.96
CA VAL A 86 35.81 30.45 20.04
C VAL A 86 35.61 31.92 20.44
N LEU A 87 34.40 32.33 20.81
CA LEU A 87 34.13 33.69 21.28
C LEU A 87 34.96 34.04 22.52
N HIS A 88 35.03 33.13 23.51
CA HIS A 88 35.87 33.28 24.70
C HIS A 88 37.35 33.51 24.34
N TYR A 89 37.88 32.72 23.40
CA TYR A 89 39.24 32.89 22.91
C TYR A 89 39.46 34.27 22.24
N TYR A 90 38.52 34.75 21.43
CA TYR A 90 38.67 36.04 20.74
C TYR A 90 38.57 37.24 21.68
N ILE A 91 37.71 37.18 22.70
CA ILE A 91 37.54 38.25 23.70
C ILE A 91 38.75 38.32 24.64
N PHE A 92 39.15 37.19 25.23
CA PHE A 92 40.13 37.17 26.33
C PHE A 92 41.53 36.74 25.92
N ARG A 93 41.72 36.18 24.71
CA ARG A 93 42.99 35.64 24.20
C ARG A 93 43.62 34.57 25.10
N THR A 94 42.81 33.92 25.93
CA THR A 94 43.19 32.79 26.78
C THR A 94 42.71 31.47 26.20
N ILE A 95 43.44 30.39 26.45
CA ILE A 95 43.12 29.05 25.94
C ILE A 95 43.23 28.04 27.07
N ASP A 96 42.14 27.36 27.38
CA ASP A 96 42.18 26.16 28.20
C ASP A 96 42.56 24.95 27.32
N LYS A 97 43.82 24.50 27.43
CA LYS A 97 44.35 23.36 26.67
C LYS A 97 43.64 22.04 26.98
N ARG A 98 43.15 21.85 28.21
CA ARG A 98 42.44 20.62 28.60
C ARG A 98 41.06 20.58 27.96
N LEU A 99 40.31 21.67 28.06
CA LEU A 99 39.00 21.80 27.41
C LEU A 99 39.13 21.71 25.90
N PHE A 100 40.14 22.36 25.30
CA PHE A 100 40.41 22.26 23.87
C PHE A 100 40.62 20.82 23.41
N LYS A 101 41.42 20.03 24.15
CA LYS A 101 41.64 18.61 23.84
C LYS A 101 40.34 17.80 23.95
N MET A 102 39.53 18.06 24.97
CA MET A 102 38.23 17.40 25.14
C MET A 102 37.27 17.74 23.99
N LEU A 103 37.21 19.00 23.57
CA LEU A 103 36.44 19.43 22.40
C LEU A 103 36.98 18.76 21.14
N TRP A 104 38.29 18.82 20.89
CA TRP A 104 38.90 18.15 19.75
C TRP A 104 38.54 16.67 19.70
N ASP A 105 38.59 15.94 20.81
CA ASP A 105 38.31 14.50 20.85
C ASP A 105 36.83 14.11 20.63
N VAL A 106 35.89 15.06 20.54
CA VAL A 106 34.46 14.79 20.29
C VAL A 106 34.23 14.01 19.00
N TYR A 107 35.08 14.17 17.97
CA TYR A 107 34.95 13.43 16.69
C TYR A 107 34.97 11.90 16.89
N LYS A 108 35.55 11.41 17.99
CA LYS A 108 35.59 9.98 18.33
C LYS A 108 34.21 9.43 18.69
N LYS A 109 33.35 10.27 19.29
CA LYS A 109 31.97 9.91 19.66
C LYS A 109 30.99 10.26 18.56
N VAL A 110 31.06 11.50 18.05
CA VAL A 110 30.15 12.04 17.05
C VAL A 110 30.97 12.60 15.89
N PRO A 111 30.97 11.93 14.73
CA PRO A 111 31.83 12.33 13.59
C PRO A 111 31.39 13.64 12.92
N ALA A 112 30.11 13.98 13.04
CA ALA A 112 29.49 15.18 12.46
C ALA A 112 28.14 15.45 13.14
N VAL A 113 27.71 16.71 13.12
CA VAL A 113 26.38 17.15 13.55
C VAL A 113 25.56 17.52 12.32
N HIS A 114 24.37 16.96 12.19
CA HIS A 114 23.41 17.38 11.18
C HIS A 114 22.80 18.74 11.55
N VAL A 115 22.82 19.69 10.60
CA VAL A 115 22.26 21.03 10.82
C VAL A 115 20.93 21.19 10.10
N ILE A 116 20.95 21.05 8.78
CA ILE A 116 19.75 21.16 7.95
C ILE A 116 19.97 20.44 6.62
N GLY A 117 18.96 19.69 6.16
CA GLY A 117 19.01 18.99 4.89
C GLY A 117 20.20 18.04 4.74
N ASN A 118 21.06 18.29 3.75
CA ASN A 118 22.29 17.53 3.52
C ASN A 118 23.55 18.13 4.16
N ILE A 119 23.41 19.21 4.94
CA ILE A 119 24.54 19.95 5.52
C ILE A 119 24.96 19.31 6.84
N LEU A 120 26.22 18.90 6.89
CA LEU A 120 26.90 18.44 8.09
C LEU A 120 27.87 19.50 8.59
N TRP A 121 27.84 19.74 9.89
CA TRP A 121 28.85 20.51 10.60
C TRP A 121 29.87 19.58 11.24
N PHE A 122 31.15 19.88 11.02
CA PHE A 122 32.27 19.09 11.50
C PHE A 122 33.02 19.87 12.60
N PRO A 123 33.07 19.35 13.84
CA PRO A 123 33.69 20.07 14.95
C PRO A 123 35.18 20.37 14.70
N ASP A 124 35.90 19.42 14.11
CA ASP A 124 37.32 19.55 13.75
C ASP A 124 37.55 20.64 12.70
N GLN A 125 36.75 20.66 11.64
CA GLN A 125 36.87 21.65 10.57
C GLN A 125 36.53 23.06 11.06
N PHE A 126 35.55 23.17 11.97
CA PHE A 126 35.18 24.44 12.56
C PHE A 126 36.32 25.03 13.39
N LEU A 127 36.92 24.24 14.28
CA LEU A 127 38.08 24.69 15.06
C LEU A 127 39.25 25.07 14.13
N LEU A 128 39.53 24.26 13.09
CA LEU A 128 40.55 24.52 12.08
C LEU A 128 40.39 25.88 11.39
N LEU A 129 39.15 26.22 11.04
CA LEU A 129 38.83 27.47 10.36
C LEU A 129 38.93 28.68 11.28
N GLN A 130 38.42 28.57 12.51
CA GLN A 130 38.26 29.71 13.42
C GLN A 130 39.46 29.95 14.35
N MET A 131 40.29 28.94 14.62
CA MET A 131 41.43 29.05 15.53
C MET A 131 42.74 28.52 14.91
N PRO A 132 43.16 29.05 13.74
CA PRO A 132 44.32 28.51 13.01
C PRO A 132 45.64 28.64 13.78
N GLN A 133 45.78 29.66 14.62
CA GLN A 133 47.00 29.87 15.42
C GLN A 133 47.17 28.80 16.52
N VAL A 134 46.06 28.36 17.11
CA VAL A 134 46.05 27.33 18.16
C VAL A 134 46.30 25.95 17.57
N ILE A 135 45.85 25.73 16.34
CA ILE A 135 45.98 24.43 15.66
C ILE A 135 47.30 24.27 14.93
N LYS A 136 48.03 25.35 14.63
CA LYS A 136 49.45 25.25 14.26
C LYS A 136 50.31 24.57 15.33
N ALA A 137 49.86 24.55 16.59
CA ALA A 137 50.49 23.81 17.68
C ALA A 137 50.06 22.33 17.77
N LEU A 138 49.11 21.88 16.93
CA LEU A 138 48.66 20.50 16.80
C LEU A 138 49.41 19.83 15.63
N ASP A 139 49.93 18.62 15.86
CA ASP A 139 50.65 17.87 14.83
C ASP A 139 49.77 17.58 13.60
N LYS A 140 50.35 17.68 12.40
CA LYS A 140 49.67 17.39 11.12
C LYS A 140 49.08 15.96 11.10
N LYS A 141 49.75 15.02 11.77
CA LYS A 141 49.28 13.64 12.00
C LYS A 141 47.93 13.60 12.74
N ALA A 142 47.71 14.47 13.73
CA ALA A 142 46.46 14.49 14.49
C ALA A 142 45.27 14.91 13.62
N GLN A 143 45.49 15.75 12.60
CA GLN A 143 44.45 16.17 11.65
C GLN A 143 44.10 15.04 10.66
N ASP A 144 45.10 14.30 10.18
CA ASP A 144 44.88 13.17 9.28
C ASP A 144 44.17 11.99 9.97
N VAL A 145 44.43 11.79 11.27
CA VAL A 145 43.71 10.81 12.09
C VAL A 145 42.20 11.08 12.11
N VAL A 146 41.75 12.34 12.18
CA VAL A 146 40.32 12.66 12.20
C VAL A 146 39.65 12.25 10.88
N LYS A 147 40.30 12.52 9.75
CA LYS A 147 39.79 12.13 8.41
C LYS A 147 39.71 10.61 8.27
N SER A 148 40.76 9.90 8.70
CA SER A 148 40.80 8.44 8.70
C SER A 148 39.74 7.83 9.62
N GLN A 149 39.57 8.39 10.83
CA GLN A 149 38.56 7.93 11.79
C GLN A 149 37.15 8.09 11.24
N ARG A 150 36.86 9.18 10.52
CA ARG A 150 35.54 9.41 9.91
C ARG A 150 35.21 8.35 8.84
N LEU A 151 36.20 7.98 8.03
CA LEU A 151 36.06 6.89 7.05
C LEU A 151 35.87 5.54 7.73
N SER A 152 36.68 5.25 8.75
CA SER A 152 36.57 4.03 9.55
C SER A 152 35.21 3.92 10.24
N PHE A 153 34.71 5.03 10.81
CA PHE A 153 33.38 5.09 11.43
C PHE A 153 32.28 4.71 10.44
N LEU A 154 32.31 5.27 9.22
CA LEU A 154 31.30 4.95 8.20
C LEU A 154 31.37 3.48 7.79
N GLN A 155 32.57 2.92 7.61
CA GLN A 155 32.76 1.51 7.28
C GLN A 155 32.28 0.58 8.40
N GLN A 156 32.65 0.86 9.65
CA GLN A 156 32.20 0.10 10.81
C GLN A 156 30.69 0.17 10.98
N LYS A 157 30.09 1.35 10.83
CA LYS A 157 28.64 1.52 10.91
C LYS A 157 27.91 0.82 9.78
N ALA A 158 28.41 0.87 8.55
CA ALA A 158 27.82 0.12 7.44
C ALA A 158 27.84 -1.40 7.70
N ALA A 159 28.89 -1.92 8.34
CA ALA A 159 29.00 -3.33 8.70
C ALA A 159 28.12 -3.72 9.91
N SER A 160 27.96 -2.85 10.92
CA SER A 160 27.12 -3.11 12.10
C SER A 160 25.63 -2.86 11.86
N LEU A 161 25.28 -2.09 10.82
CA LEU A 161 23.93 -1.63 10.53
C LEU A 161 22.85 -2.73 10.58
N PRO A 162 23.05 -3.95 10.03
CA PRO A 162 22.04 -5.01 10.12
C PRO A 162 21.73 -5.43 11.57
N LYS A 163 22.77 -5.56 12.41
CA LYS A 163 22.61 -5.91 13.83
C LYS A 163 21.97 -4.77 14.61
N ASP A 164 22.39 -3.54 14.35
CA ASP A 164 21.86 -2.34 14.98
C ASP A 164 20.35 -2.21 14.70
N ILE A 165 19.91 -2.49 13.47
CA ILE A 165 18.50 -2.44 13.08
C ILE A 165 17.69 -3.57 13.71
N GLN A 166 18.22 -4.78 13.78
CA GLN A 166 17.52 -5.89 14.44
C GLN A 166 17.28 -5.56 15.93
N CYS A 167 18.30 -4.99 16.59
CA CYS A 167 18.20 -4.52 17.96
C CYS A 167 17.16 -3.40 18.09
N LEU A 168 17.24 -2.37 17.25
CA LEU A 168 16.27 -1.26 17.24
C LEU A 168 14.84 -1.72 16.97
N TYR A 169 14.65 -2.63 16.02
CA TYR A 169 13.35 -3.19 15.71
C TYR A 169 12.74 -3.89 16.92
N GLY A 170 13.53 -4.68 17.67
CA GLY A 170 13.10 -5.28 18.93
C GLY A 170 12.70 -4.23 19.98
N HIS A 171 13.48 -3.15 20.12
CA HIS A 171 13.16 -2.07 21.06
C HIS A 171 11.89 -1.31 20.69
N VAL A 172 11.73 -0.97 19.40
CA VAL A 172 10.57 -0.23 18.88
C VAL A 172 9.30 -1.09 18.99
N THR A 173 9.34 -2.36 18.56
CA THR A 173 8.19 -3.26 18.67
C THR A 173 7.77 -3.49 20.12
N THR A 174 8.73 -3.72 21.03
CA THR A 174 8.46 -3.82 22.48
C THR A 174 7.83 -2.54 23.01
N TRP A 175 8.33 -1.38 22.61
CA TRP A 175 7.78 -0.09 23.01
C TRP A 175 6.37 0.13 22.45
N LEU A 176 6.10 -0.21 21.19
CA LEU A 176 4.76 -0.10 20.58
C LEU A 176 3.72 -0.89 21.37
N VAL A 177 4.02 -2.14 21.73
CA VAL A 177 3.13 -3.00 22.53
C VAL A 177 2.92 -2.43 23.94
N ARG A 178 3.99 -1.94 24.59
CA ARG A 178 3.89 -1.27 25.89
C ARG A 178 3.06 0.00 25.83
N MET A 179 3.20 0.80 24.77
CA MET A 179 2.45 2.03 24.56
C MET A 179 0.95 1.75 24.34
N GLU A 180 0.62 0.70 23.59
CA GLU A 180 -0.79 0.30 23.38
C GLU A 180 -1.46 -0.19 24.67
N SER A 181 -0.70 -0.82 25.58
CA SER A 181 -1.18 -1.30 26.89
C SER A 181 -1.06 -0.27 28.03
N CYS A 182 -0.36 0.85 27.81
CA CYS A 182 0.01 1.85 28.82
C CYS A 182 -1.20 2.52 29.49
N PHE A 183 -2.29 2.72 28.75
CA PHE A 183 -3.48 3.42 29.21
C PHE A 183 -4.53 2.52 29.86
N ARG A 184 -4.16 1.31 30.28
CA ARG A 184 -5.02 0.47 31.12
C ARG A 184 -4.87 0.87 32.58
N ASP A 185 -5.98 1.02 33.28
CA ASP A 185 -5.99 1.42 34.69
C ASP A 185 -5.30 0.37 35.56
N THR A 186 -4.50 0.85 36.51
CA THR A 186 -3.83 0.04 37.53
C THR A 186 -4.18 0.57 38.90
N GLU A 187 -4.25 -0.31 39.90
CA GLU A 187 -4.68 0.02 41.28
C GLU A 187 -3.79 1.08 41.97
N LYS A 188 -2.55 1.30 41.51
CA LYS A 188 -1.59 2.26 42.08
C LYS A 188 -1.39 3.50 41.19
N LEU A 189 -2.11 4.58 41.48
CA LEU A 189 -2.11 5.81 40.67
C LEU A 189 -0.73 6.47 40.49
N LEU A 190 0.08 6.63 41.55
CA LEU A 190 1.38 7.34 41.45
C LEU A 190 2.44 6.56 40.67
N GLU A 191 2.58 5.25 40.95
CA GLU A 191 3.51 4.38 40.21
C GLU A 191 3.13 4.33 38.72
N ASP A 192 1.82 4.36 38.43
CA ASP A 192 1.29 4.37 37.08
C ASP A 192 1.61 5.67 36.31
N LEU A 193 1.47 6.84 36.95
CA LEU A 193 1.82 8.13 36.31
C LEU A 193 3.31 8.22 35.96
N ASN A 194 4.20 7.75 36.86
CA ASN A 194 5.63 7.67 36.56
C ASN A 194 5.95 6.69 35.43
N ARG A 195 5.28 5.53 35.41
CA ARG A 195 5.39 4.54 34.34
C ARG A 195 4.95 5.13 33.00
N LYS A 196 3.78 5.76 32.96
CA LYS A 196 3.22 6.45 31.77
C LYS A 196 4.19 7.53 31.26
N CYS A 197 4.69 8.38 32.14
CA CYS A 197 5.71 9.39 31.82
C CYS A 197 6.95 8.77 31.16
N ASN A 198 7.52 7.72 31.77
CA ASN A 198 8.71 7.07 31.24
C ASN A 198 8.47 6.42 29.86
N ILE A 199 7.31 5.80 29.63
CA ILE A 199 6.96 5.19 28.32
C ILE A 199 6.82 6.27 27.24
N LEU A 200 6.18 7.40 27.54
CA LEU A 200 6.07 8.53 26.60
C LEU A 200 7.45 9.07 26.22
N LEU A 201 8.31 9.31 27.22
CA LEU A 201 9.67 9.80 26.98
C LEU A 201 10.52 8.76 26.24
N GLN A 202 10.38 7.47 26.54
CA GLN A 202 11.08 6.39 25.83
C GLN A 202 10.80 6.43 24.32
N GLY A 203 9.56 6.69 23.92
CA GLY A 203 9.19 6.82 22.51
C GLY A 203 9.93 7.97 21.81
N VAL A 204 10.03 9.11 22.48
CA VAL A 204 10.76 10.28 21.99
C VAL A 204 12.26 10.01 21.89
N TYR A 205 12.85 9.37 22.90
CA TYR A 205 14.27 8.99 22.88
C TYR A 205 14.57 8.05 21.70
N LEU A 206 13.74 7.03 21.48
CA LEU A 206 13.88 6.10 20.36
C LEU A 206 13.78 6.81 19.01
N ALA A 207 12.79 7.70 18.83
CA ALA A 207 12.64 8.49 17.61
C ALA A 207 13.87 9.37 17.34
N TRP A 208 14.35 10.10 18.36
CA TRP A 208 15.56 10.94 18.26
C TRP A 208 16.80 10.14 17.91
N TYR A 209 17.00 9.00 18.57
CA TYR A 209 18.14 8.13 18.28
C TYR A 209 18.11 7.64 16.83
N ILE A 210 16.95 7.17 16.36
CA ILE A 210 16.78 6.70 14.97
C ILE A 210 17.05 7.84 13.99
N SER A 211 16.46 9.02 14.21
CA SER A 211 16.65 10.21 13.37
C SER A 211 18.12 10.61 13.27
N ASN A 212 18.82 10.67 14.40
CA ASN A 212 20.25 10.96 14.45
C ASN A 212 21.08 9.93 13.68
N GLN A 213 20.78 8.64 13.79
CA GLN A 213 21.52 7.60 13.05
C GLN A 213 21.29 7.74 11.54
N VAL A 214 20.04 7.88 11.10
CA VAL A 214 19.68 7.98 9.67
C VAL A 214 20.31 9.22 9.03
N THR A 215 20.10 10.40 9.64
CA THR A 215 20.64 11.66 9.12
C THR A 215 22.16 11.66 9.10
N THR A 216 22.82 11.16 10.15
CA THR A 216 24.28 11.10 10.20
C THR A 216 24.83 10.17 9.13
N ILE A 217 24.30 8.96 8.99
CA ILE A 217 24.82 7.97 8.03
C ILE A 217 24.59 8.44 6.59
N MET A 218 23.36 8.83 6.24
CA MET A 218 23.03 9.27 4.87
C MET A 218 23.85 10.49 4.45
N ASN A 219 23.95 11.49 5.33
CA ASN A 219 24.71 12.70 5.01
C ASN A 219 26.23 12.47 5.00
N LEU A 220 26.76 11.54 5.80
CA LEU A 220 28.19 11.19 5.73
C LEU A 220 28.54 10.51 4.41
N HIS A 221 27.66 9.68 3.86
CA HIS A 221 27.84 9.12 2.51
C HIS A 221 27.95 10.22 1.45
N VAL A 222 27.11 11.25 1.53
CA VAL A 222 27.17 12.41 0.63
C VAL A 222 28.43 13.24 0.86
N ALA A 223 28.74 13.60 2.11
CA ALA A 223 29.88 14.45 2.44
C ALA A 223 31.24 13.80 2.14
N LEU A 224 31.33 12.47 2.23
CA LEU A 224 32.56 11.71 1.90
C LEU A 224 32.58 11.21 0.46
N ALA A 225 31.55 11.50 -0.34
CA ALA A 225 31.38 10.99 -1.71
C ALA A 225 31.57 9.47 -1.80
N LYS A 226 31.02 8.72 -0.83
CA LYS A 226 31.07 7.25 -0.79
C LYS A 226 29.68 6.67 -1.09
N PRO A 227 29.54 5.78 -2.08
CA PRO A 227 28.24 5.22 -2.43
C PRO A 227 27.69 4.35 -1.29
N MET A 228 26.36 4.34 -1.17
CA MET A 228 25.64 3.41 -0.30
C MET A 228 25.40 2.09 -1.03
N THR A 229 25.51 0.96 -0.34
CA THR A 229 25.10 -0.33 -0.90
C THR A 229 23.57 -0.43 -0.90
N LYS A 230 22.99 -1.23 -1.82
CA LYS A 230 21.54 -1.48 -1.86
C LYS A 230 21.01 -1.95 -0.50
N THR A 231 21.73 -2.86 0.15
CA THR A 231 21.37 -3.37 1.49
C THR A 231 21.34 -2.25 2.53
N SER A 232 22.36 -1.38 2.56
CA SER A 232 22.40 -0.24 3.48
C SER A 232 21.23 0.72 3.26
N VAL A 233 20.85 0.98 2.00
CA VAL A 233 19.70 1.83 1.66
C VAL A 233 18.40 1.25 2.22
N LEU A 234 18.14 -0.03 1.98
CA LEU A 234 16.92 -0.70 2.46
C LEU A 234 16.83 -0.73 3.99
N LEU A 235 17.98 -0.95 4.64
CA LEU A 235 18.12 -0.91 6.08
C LEU A 235 17.82 0.50 6.65
N LEU A 236 18.32 1.56 6.02
CA LEU A 236 18.01 2.94 6.41
C LEU A 236 16.54 3.30 6.15
N CYS A 237 15.93 2.83 5.06
CA CYS A 237 14.49 2.95 4.84
C CYS A 237 13.69 2.28 5.96
N LYS A 238 14.12 1.10 6.44
CA LYS A 238 13.49 0.43 7.57
C LYS A 238 13.59 1.23 8.87
N MET A 239 14.68 1.98 9.07
CA MET A 239 14.80 2.92 10.19
C MET A 239 13.81 4.09 10.08
N ILE A 240 13.64 4.65 8.89
CA ILE A 240 12.64 5.71 8.63
C ILE A 240 11.22 5.17 8.88
N GLU A 241 10.93 3.95 8.44
CA GLU A 241 9.65 3.27 8.71
C GLU A 241 9.39 3.14 10.22
N MET A 242 10.39 2.69 11.00
CA MET A 242 10.28 2.60 12.46
C MET A 242 10.00 3.96 13.11
N MET A 243 10.67 5.01 12.64
CA MET A 243 10.45 6.37 13.15
C MET A 243 9.02 6.86 12.87
N LYS A 244 8.50 6.62 11.66
CA LYS A 244 7.12 6.96 11.31
C LYS A 244 6.09 6.05 11.99
N ALA A 245 6.45 4.82 12.32
CA ALA A 245 5.61 3.95 13.16
C ALA A 245 5.46 4.51 14.58
N ILE A 246 6.54 5.05 15.17
CA ILE A 246 6.49 5.74 16.47
C ILE A 246 5.53 6.93 16.40
N GLU A 247 5.70 7.82 15.41
CA GLU A 247 4.82 8.97 15.21
C GLU A 247 3.34 8.55 15.03
N ALA A 248 3.09 7.53 14.21
CA ALA A 248 1.74 7.00 14.00
C ALA A 248 1.11 6.44 15.28
N MET A 249 1.92 5.85 16.17
CA MET A 249 1.44 5.34 17.46
C MET A 249 1.00 6.47 18.40
N PHE A 250 1.80 7.54 18.48
CA PHE A 250 1.41 8.75 19.22
C PHE A 250 0.14 9.38 18.64
N HIS A 251 0.03 9.46 17.31
CA HIS A 251 -1.16 9.96 16.64
C HIS A 251 -2.40 9.11 16.95
N ARG A 252 -2.29 7.78 16.90
CA ARG A 252 -3.41 6.87 17.19
C ARG A 252 -3.91 6.98 18.64
N GLN A 253 -3.04 7.29 19.61
CA GLN A 253 -3.41 7.41 21.03
C GLN A 253 -3.52 8.86 21.51
N THR A 254 -3.54 9.85 20.61
CA THR A 254 -3.44 11.29 20.96
C THR A 254 -4.45 11.71 22.02
N VAL A 255 -5.72 11.27 21.89
CA VAL A 255 -6.77 11.61 22.87
C VAL A 255 -6.38 11.17 24.29
N LYS A 256 -5.96 9.91 24.45
CA LYS A 256 -5.54 9.37 25.76
C LYS A 256 -4.26 10.01 26.29
N ILE A 257 -3.36 10.37 25.39
CA ILE A 257 -2.12 11.07 25.73
C ILE A 257 -2.42 12.46 26.29
N CYS A 258 -3.33 13.21 25.67
CA CYS A 258 -3.72 14.54 26.14
C CYS A 258 -4.26 14.50 27.57
N ASP A 259 -5.15 13.56 27.88
CA ASP A 259 -5.69 13.38 29.23
C ASP A 259 -4.58 13.00 30.23
N CYS A 260 -3.69 12.09 29.84
CA CYS A 260 -2.60 11.61 30.67
C CYS A 260 -1.55 12.70 30.98
N ILE A 261 -1.22 13.57 30.02
CA ILE A 261 -0.17 14.59 30.18
C ILE A 261 -0.48 15.52 31.34
N ILE A 262 -1.74 15.94 31.49
CA ILE A 262 -2.17 16.86 32.56
C ILE A 262 -1.84 16.26 33.93
N HIS A 263 -2.20 14.99 34.14
CA HIS A 263 -1.93 14.28 35.39
C HIS A 263 -0.44 14.04 35.62
N VAL A 264 0.33 13.72 34.57
CA VAL A 264 1.78 13.55 34.66
C VAL A 264 2.48 14.85 35.03
N VAL A 265 2.09 15.97 34.41
CA VAL A 265 2.61 17.31 34.72
C VAL A 265 2.33 17.66 36.18
N GLN A 266 1.09 17.44 36.65
CA GLN A 266 0.73 17.70 38.05
C GLN A 266 1.56 16.85 39.03
N HIS A 267 1.73 15.55 38.74
CA HIS A 267 2.54 14.65 39.57
C HIS A 267 4.02 15.09 39.62
N LEU A 268 4.62 15.44 38.47
CA LEU A 268 6.00 15.89 38.40
C LEU A 268 6.19 17.22 39.14
N SER A 269 5.26 18.17 38.98
CA SER A 269 5.26 19.44 39.73
C SER A 269 5.17 19.21 41.24
N TYR A 270 4.30 18.30 41.69
CA TYR A 270 4.19 17.94 43.11
C TYR A 270 5.49 17.32 43.66
N THR A 271 6.11 16.43 42.91
CA THR A 271 7.38 15.79 43.31
C THR A 271 8.51 16.83 43.39
N ALA A 272 8.55 17.78 42.44
CA ALA A 272 9.50 18.89 42.46
C ALA A 272 9.27 19.82 43.66
N LEU A 273 7.99 20.14 43.98
CA LEU A 273 7.61 20.96 45.13
C LEU A 273 8.10 20.37 46.45
N PHE A 274 8.03 19.05 46.62
CA PHE A 274 8.49 18.38 47.84
C PHE A 274 9.99 18.64 48.10
N ALA A 275 10.83 18.58 47.06
CA ALA A 275 12.26 18.89 47.17
C ALA A 275 12.50 20.35 47.58
N ILE A 276 11.75 21.29 47.00
CA ILE A 276 11.83 22.72 47.31
C ILE A 276 11.38 23.00 48.74
N HIS A 277 10.30 22.36 49.18
CA HIS A 277 9.77 22.53 50.54
C HIS A 277 10.77 22.03 51.61
N SER A 278 11.44 20.91 51.34
CA SER A 278 12.53 20.40 52.18
C SER A 278 13.68 21.41 52.31
N ALA A 279 14.13 21.98 51.19
CA ALA A 279 15.19 22.99 51.18
C ALA A 279 14.79 24.28 51.92
N LYS A 280 13.56 24.76 51.70
CA LYS A 280 12.99 25.93 52.38
C LYS A 280 12.93 25.73 53.89
N LYS A 281 12.46 24.57 54.37
CA LYS A 281 12.38 24.26 55.81
C LYS A 281 13.76 24.31 56.48
N ARG A 282 14.81 23.83 55.81
CA ARG A 282 16.20 23.90 56.31
C ARG A 282 16.70 25.34 56.41
N LEU A 283 16.45 26.16 55.39
CA LEU A 283 16.81 27.58 55.38
C LEU A 283 16.12 28.39 56.49
N VAL A 284 14.84 28.13 56.72
CA VAL A 284 14.04 28.82 57.75
C VAL A 284 14.46 28.39 59.17
N SER A 285 14.90 27.14 59.34
CA SER A 285 15.34 26.62 60.65
C SER A 285 16.65 27.24 61.16
N ASP A 286 17.48 27.76 60.27
CA ASP A 286 18.72 28.43 60.64
C ASP A 286 18.42 29.88 61.08
N LYS A 287 18.81 30.25 62.30
CA LYS A 287 18.48 31.54 62.91
C LYS A 287 19.40 32.70 62.45
N LYS A 288 20.47 32.43 61.70
CA LYS A 288 21.38 33.48 61.22
C LYS A 288 20.76 34.24 60.04
N TYR A 289 20.68 35.56 60.16
CA TYR A 289 20.19 36.47 59.12
C TYR A 289 21.33 36.84 58.14
N SER A 290 21.03 36.87 56.84
CA SER A 290 21.93 37.34 55.79
C SER A 290 21.10 37.78 54.58
N GLU A 291 21.47 38.87 53.91
CA GLU A 291 20.79 39.33 52.67
C GLU A 291 20.80 38.24 51.59
N ARG A 292 21.93 37.56 51.39
CA ARG A 292 22.04 36.42 50.45
C ARG A 292 21.05 35.29 50.77
N LYS A 293 20.75 35.09 52.05
CA LYS A 293 19.78 34.08 52.49
C LYS A 293 18.34 34.51 52.19
N LEU A 294 18.05 35.79 52.32
CA LEU A 294 16.75 36.36 51.95
C LEU A 294 16.50 36.25 50.43
N ASP A 295 17.53 36.51 49.61
CA ASP A 295 17.46 36.33 48.16
C ASP A 295 17.21 34.88 47.76
N VAL A 296 17.96 33.94 48.36
CA VAL A 296 17.79 32.50 48.11
C VAL A 296 16.41 32.01 48.57
N LEU A 297 15.93 32.47 49.73
CA LEU A 297 14.59 32.12 50.20
C LEU A 297 13.50 32.67 49.26
N SER A 298 13.67 33.90 48.79
CA SER A 298 12.75 34.54 47.83
C SER A 298 12.72 33.77 46.50
N ALA A 299 13.88 33.33 46.02
CA ALA A 299 14.00 32.50 44.83
C ALA A 299 13.29 31.14 45.00
N LEU A 300 13.42 30.48 46.14
CA LEU A 300 12.70 29.23 46.42
C LEU A 300 11.17 29.43 46.50
N VAL A 301 10.71 30.54 47.09
CA VAL A 301 9.29 30.90 47.12
C VAL A 301 8.75 31.19 45.71
N LEU A 302 9.55 31.82 44.86
CA LEU A 302 9.19 32.05 43.46
C LEU A 302 9.06 30.72 42.71
N THR A 303 10.01 29.79 42.90
CA THR A 303 9.94 28.43 42.35
C THR A 303 8.67 27.69 42.81
N GLU A 304 8.36 27.76 44.10
CA GLU A 304 7.15 27.15 44.69
C GLU A 304 5.86 27.70 44.05
N LYS A 305 5.75 29.03 43.89
CA LYS A 305 4.61 29.67 43.23
C LYS A 305 4.47 29.25 41.76
N CYS A 306 5.59 29.12 41.05
CA CYS A 306 5.57 28.73 39.64
C CYS A 306 5.15 27.26 39.45
N LEU A 307 5.65 26.35 40.31
CA LEU A 307 5.31 24.92 40.29
C LEU A 307 3.86 24.63 40.70
N ASN A 308 3.24 25.48 41.52
CA ASN A 308 1.85 25.35 41.96
C ASN A 308 0.79 25.67 40.88
N GLY A 309 1.19 25.99 39.65
CA GLY A 309 0.21 26.12 38.55
C GLY A 309 0.67 25.44 37.26
N PRO A 310 0.09 25.81 36.11
CA PRO A 310 0.33 25.08 34.87
C PRO A 310 1.80 25.13 34.47
N GLY A 311 2.31 24.03 33.91
CA GLY A 311 3.68 23.94 33.41
C GLY A 311 3.88 24.69 32.08
N THR A 312 3.62 26.00 32.02
CA THR A 312 3.86 26.81 30.81
C THR A 312 5.35 27.07 30.60
N LYS A 313 5.76 27.42 29.37
CA LYS A 313 7.17 27.68 29.01
C LYS A 313 7.78 28.78 29.88
N GLU A 314 7.03 29.85 30.13
CA GLU A 314 7.46 31.01 30.93
C GLU A 314 7.66 30.62 32.40
N ARG A 315 6.73 29.85 32.97
CA ARG A 315 6.84 29.40 34.37
C ARG A 315 8.03 28.47 34.56
N ARG A 316 8.26 27.53 33.63
CA ARG A 316 9.43 26.64 33.68
C ARG A 316 10.74 27.42 33.52
N LEU A 317 10.78 28.42 32.65
CA LEU A 317 11.92 29.33 32.54
C LEU A 317 12.20 30.08 33.84
N VAL A 318 11.16 30.64 34.48
CA VAL A 318 11.28 31.33 35.77
C VAL A 318 11.77 30.37 36.86
N ILE A 319 11.31 29.11 36.86
CA ILE A 319 11.81 28.08 37.79
C ILE A 319 13.31 27.86 37.58
N HIS A 320 13.78 27.69 36.34
CA HIS A 320 15.21 27.48 36.04
C HIS A 320 16.06 28.67 36.48
N LEU A 321 15.60 29.91 36.21
CA LEU A 321 16.28 31.13 36.63
C LEU A 321 16.30 31.30 38.15
N ALA A 322 15.17 31.06 38.82
CA ALA A 322 15.06 31.13 40.27
C ALA A 322 15.95 30.07 40.94
N MET A 323 16.04 28.86 40.37
CA MET A 323 16.90 27.79 40.89
C MET A 323 18.39 28.08 40.69
N ALA A 324 18.79 28.83 39.64
CA ALA A 324 20.17 29.28 39.49
C ALA A 324 20.64 30.14 40.67
N VAL A 325 19.74 30.94 41.26
CA VAL A 325 19.99 31.68 42.51
C VAL A 325 19.81 30.79 43.73
N GLY A 326 18.74 29.98 43.76
CA GLY A 326 18.36 29.15 44.90
C GLY A 326 19.41 28.12 45.38
N VAL A 327 20.33 27.74 44.50
CA VAL A 327 21.37 26.73 44.76
C VAL A 327 22.67 27.32 45.32
N GLN A 328 22.87 28.65 45.28
CA GLN A 328 24.14 29.30 45.62
C GLN A 328 24.64 29.04 47.06
N LEU A 329 23.74 28.73 48.00
CA LEU A 329 24.07 28.43 49.40
C LEU A 329 24.17 26.92 49.72
N LYS A 330 24.14 26.03 48.70
CA LYS A 330 24.16 24.56 48.87
C LYS A 330 23.09 24.03 49.84
N ASN A 331 21.91 24.65 49.83
CA ASN A 331 20.80 24.29 50.72
C ASN A 331 20.10 22.99 50.34
N LEU A 332 20.37 22.50 49.13
CA LEU A 332 19.94 21.21 48.61
C LEU A 332 21.12 20.25 48.68
N LYS A 333 20.89 19.03 49.16
CA LYS A 333 21.89 17.97 49.06
C LYS A 333 22.10 17.62 47.58
N ASP A 334 23.28 17.12 47.24
CA ASP A 334 23.61 16.75 45.85
C ASP A 334 22.61 15.72 45.28
N ASP A 335 22.14 14.78 46.11
CA ASP A 335 21.11 13.80 45.74
C ASP A 335 19.73 14.43 45.47
N GLU A 336 19.32 15.39 46.29
CA GLU A 336 18.05 16.10 46.10
C GLU A 336 18.11 17.00 44.86
N MET A 337 19.26 17.63 44.62
CA MET A 337 19.48 18.47 43.44
C MET A 337 19.50 17.65 42.16
N SER A 338 20.16 16.49 42.15
CA SER A 338 20.16 15.59 41.00
C SER A 338 18.76 15.02 40.71
N THR A 339 18.00 14.71 41.75
CA THR A 339 16.59 14.27 41.64
C THR A 339 15.71 15.39 41.08
N PHE A 340 15.80 16.60 41.65
CA PHE A 340 15.07 17.77 41.18
C PHE A 340 15.37 18.09 39.72
N THR A 341 16.66 18.10 39.34
CA THR A 341 17.10 18.32 37.96
C THR A 341 16.51 17.28 37.01
N THR A 342 16.41 16.02 37.45
CA THR A 342 15.82 14.94 36.65
C THR A 342 14.32 15.12 36.49
N ILE A 343 13.60 15.51 37.55
CA ILE A 343 12.16 15.81 37.50
C ILE A 343 11.88 16.98 36.57
N MET A 344 12.63 18.08 36.70
CA MET A 344 12.48 19.25 35.84
C MET A 344 12.73 18.92 34.37
N LYS A 345 13.76 18.12 34.06
CA LYS A 345 14.00 17.62 32.69
C LYS A 345 12.80 16.84 32.15
N LYS A 346 12.19 15.95 32.96
CA LYS A 346 10.98 15.22 32.55
C LYS A 346 9.80 16.17 32.34
N LEU A 347 9.64 17.16 33.22
CA LEU A 347 8.58 18.16 33.15
C LEU A 347 8.69 19.00 31.88
N ASP A 348 9.89 19.45 31.53
CA ASP A 348 10.15 20.19 30.30
C ASP A 348 9.79 19.37 29.06
N LEU A 349 10.27 18.12 28.99
CA LEU A 349 10.04 17.24 27.86
C LEU A 349 8.57 16.84 27.70
N ILE A 350 7.86 16.54 28.78
CA ILE A 350 6.44 16.18 28.73
C ILE A 350 5.59 17.40 28.34
N SER A 351 5.93 18.59 28.84
CA SER A 351 5.18 19.81 28.53
C SER A 351 5.34 20.24 27.06
N GLU A 352 6.42 19.82 26.39
CA GLU A 352 6.71 20.07 24.97
C GLU A 352 6.67 18.78 24.13
N LEU A 353 5.97 17.74 24.61
CA LEU A 353 6.02 16.40 24.02
C LEU A 353 5.69 16.39 22.52
N HIS A 354 4.66 17.13 22.11
CA HIS A 354 4.23 17.17 20.72
C HIS A 354 5.25 17.87 19.81
N GLU A 355 5.83 18.98 20.26
CA GLU A 355 6.88 19.71 19.53
C GLU A 355 8.13 18.82 19.38
N LYS A 356 8.61 18.22 20.48
CA LYS A 356 9.79 17.34 20.48
C LYS A 356 9.58 16.06 19.67
N LEU A 357 8.36 15.52 19.66
CA LEU A 357 8.02 14.39 18.80
C LEU A 357 8.06 14.79 17.31
N ARG A 358 7.49 15.96 16.97
CA ARG A 358 7.49 16.45 15.60
C ARG A 358 8.90 16.74 15.09
N GLU A 359 9.75 17.34 15.91
CA GLU A 359 11.17 17.57 15.60
C GLU A 359 11.93 16.26 15.41
N SER A 360 11.71 15.27 16.28
CA SER A 360 12.43 14.00 16.21
C SER A 360 12.03 13.12 15.03
N CYS A 361 10.77 13.19 14.59
CA CYS A 361 10.24 12.42 13.47
C CYS A 361 10.27 13.17 12.12
N ASP A 362 10.85 14.38 12.05
CA ASP A 362 10.92 15.16 10.80
C ASP A 362 11.86 14.48 9.79
N CYS A 363 11.29 14.03 8.67
CA CYS A 363 12.01 13.41 7.57
C CYS A 363 12.34 14.38 6.42
N SER A 364 12.29 15.69 6.65
CA SER A 364 12.57 16.71 5.63
C SER A 364 13.90 16.51 4.88
N PHE A 365 14.91 15.92 5.53
CA PHE A 365 16.20 15.59 4.90
C PHE A 365 16.07 14.65 3.68
N LEU A 366 14.98 13.88 3.55
CA LEU A 366 14.75 12.98 2.42
C LEU A 366 14.65 13.70 1.08
N TYR A 367 14.32 15.00 1.08
CA TYR A 367 14.32 15.80 -0.15
C TYR A 367 15.67 15.72 -0.89
N TRP A 368 16.79 15.78 -0.15
CA TRP A 368 18.13 15.67 -0.72
C TRP A 368 18.58 14.24 -1.01
N HIS A 369 17.89 13.24 -0.44
CA HIS A 369 18.20 11.82 -0.59
C HIS A 369 17.16 11.05 -1.41
N ARG A 370 16.33 11.74 -2.20
CA ARG A 370 15.25 11.16 -3.04
C ARG A 370 15.66 9.98 -3.92
N VAL A 371 16.94 9.86 -4.27
CA VAL A 371 17.54 8.76 -5.04
C VAL A 371 17.35 7.39 -4.37
N VAL A 372 17.10 7.34 -3.05
CA VAL A 372 16.83 6.09 -2.35
C VAL A 372 15.44 5.50 -2.63
N PHE A 373 14.48 6.33 -3.05
CA PHE A 373 13.08 5.93 -3.17
C PHE A 373 12.83 4.83 -4.22
N PRO A 374 13.40 4.89 -5.45
CA PRO A 374 13.30 3.78 -6.41
C PRO A 374 13.82 2.45 -5.88
N THR A 375 14.93 2.47 -5.14
CA THR A 375 15.54 1.25 -4.58
C THR A 375 14.62 0.59 -3.54
N PHE A 376 13.91 1.39 -2.76
CA PHE A 376 12.90 0.91 -1.81
C PHE A 376 11.68 0.30 -2.52
N LEU A 377 11.18 0.95 -3.58
CA LEU A 377 10.04 0.45 -4.34
C LEU A 377 10.34 -0.90 -5.01
N ASP A 378 11.52 -1.04 -5.60
CA ASP A 378 12.01 -2.29 -6.19
C ASP A 378 12.04 -3.43 -5.17
N ASP A 379 12.46 -3.15 -3.94
CA ASP A 379 12.53 -4.15 -2.87
C ASP A 379 11.13 -4.53 -2.37
N LEU A 380 10.26 -3.56 -2.16
CA LEU A 380 8.86 -3.80 -1.78
C LEU A 380 8.15 -4.67 -2.83
N TYR A 381 8.40 -4.39 -4.11
CA TYR A 381 7.86 -5.16 -5.22
C TYR A 381 8.41 -6.59 -5.26
N ARG A 382 9.73 -6.77 -5.03
CA ARG A 382 10.37 -8.10 -5.03
C ARG A 382 9.94 -8.95 -3.86
N SER A 383 9.82 -8.35 -2.67
CA SER A 383 9.38 -9.01 -1.45
C SER A 383 7.92 -9.43 -1.53
N ALA A 384 7.05 -8.59 -2.12
CA ALA A 384 5.59 -8.77 -2.21
C ALA A 384 4.87 -8.92 -0.85
N VAL A 385 5.57 -8.67 0.26
CA VAL A 385 5.05 -8.73 1.64
C VAL A 385 5.09 -7.33 2.26
N ASP A 386 4.18 -7.08 3.20
CA ASP A 386 4.14 -5.85 4.00
C ASP A 386 3.89 -4.56 3.19
N GLY A 387 2.89 -4.58 2.31
CA GLY A 387 2.48 -3.41 1.52
C GLY A 387 2.21 -2.13 2.33
N HIS A 388 1.88 -2.26 3.62
CA HIS A 388 1.64 -1.15 4.53
C HIS A 388 2.88 -0.25 4.74
N ARG A 389 4.10 -0.76 4.50
CA ARG A 389 5.36 0.00 4.58
C ARG A 389 5.35 1.24 3.68
N LEU A 390 4.61 1.18 2.58
CA LEU A 390 4.43 2.30 1.66
C LEU A 390 3.82 3.52 2.37
N HIS A 391 2.88 3.32 3.30
CA HIS A 391 2.29 4.43 4.06
C HIS A 391 3.32 5.20 4.88
N TYR A 392 4.28 4.51 5.50
CA TYR A 392 5.28 5.15 6.34
C TYR A 392 6.28 5.97 5.52
N ILE A 393 6.75 5.44 4.38
CA ILE A 393 7.64 6.21 3.49
C ILE A 393 6.93 7.41 2.88
N PHE A 394 5.68 7.28 2.45
CA PHE A 394 4.90 8.43 1.96
C PHE A 394 4.63 9.47 3.06
N ALA A 395 4.45 9.03 4.32
CA ALA A 395 4.38 9.94 5.46
C ALA A 395 5.70 10.70 5.67
N ALA A 396 6.85 10.03 5.51
CA ALA A 396 8.17 10.66 5.58
C ALA A 396 8.41 11.67 4.44
N LEU A 397 8.03 11.33 3.21
CA LEU A 397 8.13 12.24 2.06
C LEU A 397 7.22 13.47 2.21
N ARG A 398 6.11 13.35 2.95
CA ARG A 398 5.20 14.47 3.20
C ARG A 398 5.83 15.57 4.05
N ASP A 399 6.75 15.23 4.94
CA ASP A 399 7.42 16.20 5.82
C ASP A 399 8.22 17.25 5.04
N CYS A 400 8.69 16.87 3.84
CA CYS A 400 9.41 17.77 2.95
C CYS A 400 8.58 19.02 2.57
N ALA A 401 7.25 18.97 2.65
CA ALA A 401 6.41 20.13 2.31
C ALA A 401 6.57 21.31 3.27
N GLY A 402 6.89 21.08 4.54
CA GLY A 402 7.09 22.17 5.50
C GLY A 402 8.22 23.10 5.07
N PRO A 403 9.45 22.57 4.89
CA PRO A 403 10.59 23.35 4.39
C PRO A 403 10.43 23.86 2.96
N ILE A 404 9.73 23.12 2.08
CA ILE A 404 9.39 23.65 0.74
C ILE A 404 8.47 24.88 0.86
N GLY A 405 7.53 24.87 1.81
CA GLY A 405 6.64 26.01 2.06
C GLY A 405 7.36 27.29 2.48
N THR A 406 8.56 27.19 3.05
CA THR A 406 9.35 28.33 3.53
C THR A 406 10.37 28.85 2.50
N THR A 407 10.48 28.20 1.33
CA THR A 407 11.41 28.63 0.28
C THR A 407 11.01 29.98 -0.29
N LYS A 408 11.98 30.88 -0.41
CA LYS A 408 11.78 32.22 -0.98
C LYS A 408 12.41 32.41 -2.36
N HIS A 409 13.25 31.47 -2.80
CA HIS A 409 13.99 31.58 -4.06
C HIS A 409 13.14 31.28 -5.29
N ASP A 410 12.06 30.53 -5.12
CA ASP A 410 11.05 30.25 -6.14
C ASP A 410 9.68 30.11 -5.46
N SER A 411 8.60 30.06 -6.25
CA SER A 411 7.25 29.79 -5.76
C SER A 411 7.22 28.43 -5.05
N PRO A 412 6.87 28.37 -3.75
CA PRO A 412 6.75 27.12 -3.02
C PRO A 412 5.85 26.09 -3.70
N GLN A 413 4.80 26.56 -4.39
CA GLN A 413 3.88 25.70 -5.13
C GLN A 413 4.55 25.05 -6.34
N HIS A 414 5.46 25.76 -7.02
CA HIS A 414 6.17 25.23 -8.17
C HIS A 414 7.10 24.09 -7.75
N ILE A 415 7.94 24.32 -6.72
CA ILE A 415 8.84 23.30 -6.17
C ILE A 415 8.04 22.09 -5.66
N LEU A 416 6.96 22.34 -4.91
CA LEU A 416 6.12 21.27 -4.38
C LEU A 416 5.48 20.44 -5.50
N ASN A 417 5.02 21.07 -6.58
CA ASN A 417 4.44 20.37 -7.73
C ASN A 417 5.50 19.56 -8.50
N GLY A 418 6.72 20.09 -8.66
CA GLY A 418 7.84 19.35 -9.23
C GLY A 418 8.18 18.12 -8.40
N PHE A 419 8.29 18.26 -7.08
CA PHE A 419 8.53 17.15 -6.17
C PHE A 419 7.41 16.09 -6.20
N LYS A 420 6.14 16.52 -6.22
CA LYS A 420 4.99 15.63 -6.36
C LYS A 420 5.04 14.80 -7.65
N GLN A 421 5.36 15.45 -8.76
CA GLN A 421 5.46 14.80 -10.07
C GLN A 421 6.62 13.79 -10.07
N GLU A 422 7.78 14.17 -9.56
CA GLU A 422 8.95 13.29 -9.47
C GLU A 422 8.65 12.01 -8.66
N VAL A 423 8.13 12.16 -7.43
CA VAL A 423 7.78 11.02 -6.57
C VAL A 423 6.72 10.13 -7.22
N PHE A 424 5.71 10.73 -7.85
CA PHE A 424 4.65 9.97 -8.52
C PHE A 424 5.17 9.23 -9.76
N SER A 425 6.04 9.84 -10.57
CA SER A 425 6.68 9.18 -11.70
C SER A 425 7.53 7.99 -11.25
N GLN A 426 8.31 8.15 -10.18
CA GLN A 426 9.12 7.05 -9.61
C GLN A 426 8.24 5.92 -9.06
N LEU A 427 7.11 6.23 -8.41
CA LEU A 427 6.12 5.23 -8.00
C LEU A 427 5.52 4.50 -9.20
N LYS A 428 5.20 5.24 -10.26
CA LYS A 428 4.59 4.68 -11.46
C LYS A 428 5.54 3.72 -12.16
N GLU A 429 6.75 4.17 -12.47
CA GLU A 429 7.74 3.43 -13.26
C GLU A 429 8.26 2.18 -12.53
N ASN A 430 8.61 2.31 -11.24
CA ASN A 430 9.29 1.25 -10.49
C ASN A 430 8.34 0.33 -9.71
N PHE A 431 7.05 0.67 -9.60
CA PHE A 431 6.09 -0.12 -8.82
C PHE A 431 4.78 -0.38 -9.56
N LEU A 432 4.03 0.66 -9.94
CA LEU A 432 2.67 0.47 -10.50
C LEU A 432 2.69 -0.19 -11.88
N ASP A 433 3.54 0.28 -12.79
CA ASP A 433 3.59 -0.25 -14.17
C ASP A 433 4.11 -1.70 -14.19
N GLN A 434 4.99 -2.05 -13.25
CA GLN A 434 5.47 -3.43 -13.10
C GLN A 434 4.38 -4.33 -12.50
N LEU A 435 3.68 -3.86 -11.47
CA LEU A 435 2.56 -4.58 -10.86
C LEU A 435 1.41 -4.81 -11.86
N CYS A 436 1.08 -3.82 -12.67
CA CYS A 436 0.05 -3.93 -13.70
C CYS A 436 0.41 -4.98 -14.76
N ARG A 437 1.66 -4.96 -15.26
CA ARG A 437 2.15 -5.92 -16.27
C ARG A 437 2.20 -7.35 -15.76
N ASP A 438 2.65 -7.56 -14.53
CA ASP A 438 2.77 -8.90 -13.95
C ASP A 438 1.40 -9.48 -13.58
N ILE A 439 0.46 -8.67 -13.07
CA ILE A 439 -0.93 -9.09 -12.84
C ILE A 439 -1.60 -9.45 -14.17
N GLU A 440 -1.46 -8.62 -15.21
CA GLU A 440 -2.00 -8.93 -16.54
C GLU A 440 -1.42 -10.22 -17.10
N THR A 441 -0.10 -10.42 -16.98
CA THR A 441 0.59 -11.62 -17.46
C THR A 441 0.14 -12.86 -16.70
N ASP A 442 0.03 -12.79 -15.38
CA ASP A 442 -0.48 -13.87 -14.54
C ASP A 442 -1.93 -14.25 -14.92
N LEU A 443 -2.81 -13.25 -15.09
CA LEU A 443 -4.18 -13.49 -15.53
C LEU A 443 -4.22 -14.17 -16.91
N ARG A 444 -3.39 -13.73 -17.87
CA ARG A 444 -3.30 -14.36 -19.19
C ARG A 444 -2.84 -15.81 -19.10
N LEU A 445 -1.75 -16.05 -18.36
CA LEU A 445 -1.19 -17.39 -18.18
C LEU A 445 -2.23 -18.35 -17.58
N GLN A 446 -2.97 -17.89 -16.57
CA GLN A 446 -4.00 -18.70 -15.93
C GLN A 446 -5.19 -18.99 -16.85
N THR A 447 -5.64 -18.01 -17.64
CA THR A 447 -6.71 -18.25 -18.63
C THR A 447 -6.26 -19.21 -19.75
N HIS A 448 -4.99 -19.17 -20.14
CA HIS A 448 -4.41 -20.02 -21.19
C HIS A 448 -3.75 -21.31 -20.68
N LEU A 449 -3.98 -21.73 -19.42
CA LEU A 449 -3.43 -22.99 -18.87
C LEU A 449 -3.80 -24.23 -19.71
N HIS A 450 -4.94 -24.19 -20.40
CA HIS A 450 -5.41 -25.26 -21.30
C HIS A 450 -4.57 -25.42 -22.58
N LEU A 451 -3.69 -24.46 -22.91
CA LEU A 451 -2.86 -24.45 -24.11
C LEU A 451 -1.49 -25.14 -23.94
N GLN A 452 -1.25 -25.87 -22.83
CA GLN A 452 0.04 -26.51 -22.54
C GLN A 452 1.22 -25.53 -22.69
N LEU A 453 1.20 -24.43 -21.93
CA LEU A 453 2.37 -23.57 -21.82
C LEU A 453 3.48 -24.31 -21.06
N ASP A 454 4.74 -24.06 -21.46
CA ASP A 454 5.95 -24.67 -20.89
C ASP A 454 5.88 -24.83 -19.36
N ASP A 455 6.33 -25.99 -18.87
CA ASP A 455 6.39 -26.41 -17.47
C ASP A 455 7.13 -25.37 -16.59
N ARG A 456 6.41 -24.31 -16.21
CA ARG A 456 6.88 -23.28 -15.29
C ARG A 456 6.78 -23.83 -13.89
N ASN A 457 7.78 -24.61 -13.51
CA ASN A 457 7.89 -25.22 -12.19
C ASN A 457 7.75 -24.14 -11.10
N PRO A 458 6.71 -24.19 -10.23
CA PRO A 458 6.42 -23.15 -9.23
C PRO A 458 7.58 -22.87 -8.28
N PHE A 459 8.45 -23.87 -8.08
CA PHE A 459 9.63 -23.80 -7.24
C PHE A 459 10.79 -22.99 -7.86
N ASN A 460 10.81 -22.81 -9.18
CA ASN A 460 11.88 -22.07 -9.88
C ASN A 460 11.56 -20.58 -10.09
N ILE A 461 10.28 -20.23 -10.22
CA ILE A 461 9.84 -18.85 -10.56
C ILE A 461 9.30 -18.10 -9.33
N GLY A 462 8.87 -18.82 -8.30
CA GLY A 462 8.26 -18.25 -7.10
C GLY A 462 6.87 -17.68 -7.39
N LEU A 463 5.84 -18.28 -6.79
CA LEU A 463 4.50 -17.71 -6.80
C LEU A 463 4.49 -16.46 -5.91
N LYS A 464 4.49 -15.27 -6.51
CA LYS A 464 4.33 -14.01 -5.79
C LYS A 464 2.85 -13.73 -5.57
N ASP A 465 2.44 -13.69 -4.30
CA ASP A 465 1.10 -13.25 -3.95
C ASP A 465 1.03 -11.72 -3.89
N PHE A 466 0.46 -11.11 -4.92
CA PHE A 466 0.27 -9.66 -4.99
C PHE A 466 -0.96 -9.15 -4.20
N VAL A 467 -1.77 -10.02 -3.59
CA VAL A 467 -3.02 -9.64 -2.90
C VAL A 467 -2.78 -8.59 -1.82
N GLN A 468 -1.69 -8.70 -1.05
CA GLN A 468 -1.34 -7.73 -0.01
C GLN A 468 -0.98 -6.35 -0.59
N LEU A 469 -0.34 -6.31 -1.76
CA LEU A 469 0.04 -5.06 -2.44
C LEU A 469 -1.17 -4.39 -3.11
N VAL A 470 -2.09 -5.18 -3.66
CA VAL A 470 -3.31 -4.68 -4.29
C VAL A 470 -4.26 -4.08 -3.25
N ASN A 471 -4.41 -4.72 -2.10
CA ASN A 471 -5.38 -4.33 -1.07
C ASN A 471 -4.84 -3.33 -0.02
N ILE A 472 -3.82 -2.55 -0.38
CA ILE A 472 -3.33 -1.44 0.47
C ILE A 472 -4.41 -0.35 0.55
N ARG A 473 -4.55 0.28 1.72
CA ARG A 473 -5.47 1.41 1.90
C ARG A 473 -5.03 2.60 1.03
N PRO A 474 -5.95 3.45 0.58
CA PRO A 474 -5.58 4.64 -0.20
C PRO A 474 -4.58 5.52 0.55
N ILE A 475 -3.50 5.90 -0.14
CA ILE A 475 -2.42 6.73 0.41
C ILE A 475 -2.76 8.19 0.11
N LYS A 476 -2.93 8.99 1.16
CA LYS A 476 -3.06 10.45 1.00
C LYS A 476 -1.68 11.09 0.93
N PHE A 477 -1.32 11.57 -0.25
CA PHE A 477 -0.07 12.30 -0.50
C PHE A 477 -0.39 13.73 -0.93
N PHE A 478 -0.23 14.66 0.01
CA PHE A 478 -0.64 16.06 -0.13
C PHE A 478 -2.13 16.20 -0.51
N ASP A 479 -2.40 16.73 -1.71
CA ASP A 479 -3.70 16.92 -2.35
C ASP A 479 -4.18 15.72 -3.17
N ARG A 480 -3.33 14.69 -3.34
CA ARG A 480 -3.67 13.49 -4.12
C ARG A 480 -3.98 12.30 -3.23
N VAL A 481 -4.93 11.47 -3.67
CA VAL A 481 -5.24 10.17 -3.08
C VAL A 481 -4.79 9.10 -4.05
N ILE A 482 -3.75 8.35 -3.68
CA ILE A 482 -3.20 7.27 -4.49
C ILE A 482 -3.88 5.97 -4.06
N ASN A 483 -4.71 5.43 -4.93
CA ASN A 483 -5.35 4.13 -4.74
C ASN A 483 -4.76 3.13 -5.74
N ILE A 484 -3.95 2.21 -5.22
CA ILE A 484 -3.25 1.20 -6.04
C ILE A 484 -4.26 0.28 -6.72
N LYS A 485 -5.27 -0.19 -5.98
CA LYS A 485 -6.35 -1.03 -6.51
C LYS A 485 -7.06 -0.37 -7.69
N ALA A 486 -7.51 0.87 -7.52
CA ALA A 486 -8.22 1.60 -8.57
C ALA A 486 -7.33 1.86 -9.80
N HIS A 487 -6.02 2.06 -9.60
CA HIS A 487 -5.08 2.22 -10.71
C HIS A 487 -4.96 0.94 -11.55
N ILE A 488 -4.86 -0.22 -10.89
CA ILE A 488 -4.81 -1.52 -11.55
C ILE A 488 -6.15 -1.83 -12.26
N GLU A 489 -7.28 -1.57 -11.60
CA GLU A 489 -8.62 -1.72 -12.20
C GLU A 489 -8.72 -0.89 -13.48
N HIS A 490 -8.33 0.39 -13.43
CA HIS A 490 -8.35 1.27 -14.61
C HIS A 490 -7.40 0.79 -15.73
N TYR A 491 -6.21 0.30 -15.38
CA TYR A 491 -5.26 -0.26 -16.35
C TYR A 491 -5.86 -1.48 -17.05
N LEU A 492 -6.39 -2.44 -16.28
CA LEU A 492 -7.00 -3.66 -16.82
C LEU A 492 -8.24 -3.33 -17.66
N ASP A 493 -9.09 -2.40 -17.22
CA ASP A 493 -10.26 -1.96 -17.98
C ASP A 493 -9.87 -1.37 -19.33
N LYS A 494 -8.89 -0.46 -19.34
CA LYS A 494 -8.40 0.16 -20.58
C LYS A 494 -7.78 -0.89 -21.50
N THR A 495 -6.95 -1.78 -20.97
CA THR A 495 -6.27 -2.82 -21.74
C THR A 495 -7.27 -3.83 -22.31
N PHE A 496 -8.18 -4.35 -21.50
CA PHE A 496 -9.21 -5.28 -21.96
C PHE A 496 -10.17 -4.64 -22.95
N TYR A 497 -10.57 -3.39 -22.74
CA TYR A 497 -11.41 -2.67 -23.70
C TYR A 497 -10.69 -2.46 -25.05
N ASN A 498 -9.47 -1.94 -25.03
CA ASN A 498 -8.71 -1.71 -26.26
C ASN A 498 -8.42 -3.02 -27.02
N LEU A 499 -8.03 -4.08 -26.32
CA LEU A 499 -7.76 -5.37 -26.96
C LEU A 499 -9.04 -6.03 -27.51
N THR A 500 -10.17 -5.91 -26.80
CA THR A 500 -11.46 -6.39 -27.32
C THR A 500 -11.94 -5.59 -28.54
N THR A 501 -11.64 -4.29 -28.62
CA THR A 501 -11.93 -3.50 -29.85
C THR A 501 -11.10 -3.93 -31.05
N VAL A 502 -9.87 -4.42 -30.84
CA VAL A 502 -9.00 -4.93 -31.92
C VAL A 502 -9.43 -6.34 -32.35
N ALA A 503 -9.74 -7.22 -31.39
CA ALA A 503 -10.14 -8.60 -31.63
C ALA A 503 -11.46 -8.92 -30.92
N LEU A 504 -12.58 -8.68 -31.61
CA LEU A 504 -13.93 -8.89 -31.05
C LEU A 504 -14.18 -10.34 -30.64
N HIS A 505 -13.48 -11.33 -31.21
CA HIS A 505 -13.67 -12.75 -30.89
C HIS A 505 -13.09 -13.14 -29.51
N ASP A 506 -12.11 -12.39 -29.00
CA ASP A 506 -11.45 -12.67 -27.72
C ASP A 506 -12.20 -12.11 -26.50
N TRP A 507 -13.39 -11.52 -26.72
CA TRP A 507 -14.22 -10.94 -25.66
C TRP A 507 -14.48 -11.93 -24.50
N LYS A 508 -14.60 -13.22 -24.81
CA LYS A 508 -14.83 -14.28 -23.82
C LYS A 508 -13.60 -14.50 -22.94
N THR A 509 -12.42 -14.60 -23.55
CA THR A 509 -11.12 -14.73 -22.86
C THR A 509 -10.90 -13.58 -21.89
N TYR A 510 -11.16 -12.35 -22.32
CA TYR A 510 -11.06 -11.18 -21.43
C TYR A 510 -12.15 -11.15 -20.35
N GLY A 511 -13.35 -11.68 -20.62
CA GLY A 511 -14.39 -11.89 -19.59
C GLY A 511 -13.98 -12.91 -18.51
N GLU A 512 -13.31 -13.99 -18.91
CA GLU A 512 -12.73 -14.98 -17.99
C GLU A 512 -11.59 -14.37 -17.16
N MET A 513 -10.68 -13.61 -17.79
CA MET A 513 -9.63 -12.86 -17.09
C MET A 513 -10.19 -11.87 -16.06
N ARG A 514 -11.29 -11.17 -16.37
CA ARG A 514 -11.98 -10.28 -15.41
C ARG A 514 -12.52 -11.05 -14.21
N SER A 515 -13.15 -12.20 -14.46
CA SER A 515 -13.70 -13.05 -13.41
C SER A 515 -12.60 -13.59 -12.49
N LEU A 516 -11.48 -14.00 -13.08
CA LEU A 516 -10.28 -14.45 -12.38
C LEU A 516 -9.65 -13.32 -11.56
N ALA A 517 -9.51 -12.11 -12.11
CA ALA A 517 -9.00 -10.94 -11.40
C ALA A 517 -9.83 -10.61 -10.16
N ARG A 518 -11.16 -10.77 -10.26
CA ARG A 518 -12.09 -10.58 -9.15
C ARG A 518 -11.91 -11.64 -8.06
N GLN A 519 -11.79 -12.91 -8.43
CA GLN A 519 -11.65 -14.01 -7.48
C GLN A 519 -10.27 -14.02 -6.80
N LYS A 520 -9.20 -13.83 -7.56
CA LYS A 520 -7.82 -13.95 -7.07
C LYS A 520 -7.33 -12.70 -6.35
N TYR A 521 -7.58 -11.51 -6.91
CA TYR A 521 -7.03 -10.25 -6.41
C TYR A 521 -8.07 -9.31 -5.79
N GLY A 522 -9.36 -9.65 -5.89
CA GLY A 522 -10.44 -8.77 -5.44
C GLY A 522 -10.66 -7.54 -6.31
N LEU A 523 -10.13 -7.53 -7.55
CA LEU A 523 -10.22 -6.42 -8.51
C LEU A 523 -11.60 -6.39 -9.16
N VAL A 524 -12.25 -5.22 -9.15
CA VAL A 524 -13.55 -5.00 -9.79
C VAL A 524 -13.32 -4.22 -11.07
N THR A 525 -13.45 -4.91 -12.20
CA THR A 525 -13.35 -4.33 -13.55
C THR A 525 -14.73 -4.12 -14.14
N VAL A 526 -14.84 -3.16 -15.05
CA VAL A 526 -16.10 -2.85 -15.75
C VAL A 526 -16.35 -3.89 -16.84
N GLU A 527 -17.59 -4.36 -16.95
CA GLU A 527 -17.99 -5.25 -18.04
C GLU A 527 -17.96 -4.48 -19.37
N ALA A 528 -17.32 -5.09 -20.38
CA ALA A 528 -17.40 -4.54 -21.72
C ALA A 528 -18.80 -4.77 -22.29
N HIS A 529 -19.63 -3.72 -22.31
CA HIS A 529 -20.89 -3.69 -23.06
C HIS A 529 -20.65 -3.53 -24.58
N LEU A 530 -19.60 -4.16 -25.10
CA LEU A 530 -19.35 -4.20 -26.53
C LEU A 530 -20.38 -5.13 -27.17
N PRO A 531 -20.95 -4.78 -28.34
CA PRO A 531 -21.87 -5.67 -29.05
C PRO A 531 -21.21 -7.03 -29.25
N SER A 532 -21.80 -8.07 -28.68
CA SER A 532 -21.36 -9.47 -28.83
C SER A 532 -21.64 -10.03 -30.24
N GLN A 533 -21.67 -9.16 -31.27
CA GLN A 533 -21.79 -9.55 -32.66
C GLN A 533 -20.51 -10.29 -33.06
N THR A 534 -20.49 -11.57 -32.72
CA THR A 534 -19.67 -12.57 -33.39
C THR A 534 -19.92 -12.42 -34.88
N LEU A 535 -18.85 -12.34 -35.68
CA LEU A 535 -18.90 -12.37 -37.15
C LEU A 535 -19.64 -13.59 -37.74
N GLU A 536 -20.07 -14.56 -36.91
CA GLU A 536 -21.05 -15.58 -37.27
C GLU A 536 -22.42 -14.92 -37.56
N GLN A 537 -22.57 -14.35 -38.76
CA GLN A 537 -23.84 -13.90 -39.35
C GLN A 537 -24.78 -15.10 -39.56
N GLY A 538 -25.34 -15.63 -38.48
CA GLY A 538 -26.43 -16.61 -38.51
C GLY A 538 -27.79 -15.93 -38.35
N LEU A 539 -28.83 -16.51 -38.95
CA LEU A 539 -30.23 -16.13 -38.72
C LEU A 539 -30.57 -16.27 -37.22
N ASP A 540 -31.20 -15.24 -36.66
CA ASP A 540 -31.64 -15.22 -35.26
C ASP A 540 -32.83 -16.18 -35.05
N VAL A 541 -32.86 -16.87 -33.91
CA VAL A 541 -33.97 -17.74 -33.48
C VAL A 541 -35.32 -17.01 -33.54
N LEU A 542 -35.36 -15.71 -33.21
CA LEU A 542 -36.60 -14.93 -33.29
C LEU A 542 -37.07 -14.69 -34.74
N GLU A 543 -36.14 -14.50 -35.66
CA GLU A 543 -36.44 -14.34 -37.09
C GLU A 543 -36.92 -15.66 -37.69
N ILE A 544 -36.26 -16.77 -37.33
CA ILE A 544 -36.67 -18.12 -37.72
C ILE A 544 -38.05 -18.45 -37.14
N MET A 545 -38.32 -18.08 -35.88
CA MET A 545 -39.64 -18.28 -35.27
C MET A 545 -40.73 -17.53 -36.03
N ARG A 546 -40.53 -16.23 -36.33
CA ARG A 546 -41.51 -15.42 -37.09
C ARG A 546 -41.79 -16.00 -38.48
N ASN A 547 -40.77 -16.54 -39.13
CA ASN A 547 -40.84 -17.07 -40.49
C ASN A 547 -40.72 -18.61 -40.56
N ILE A 548 -41.24 -19.33 -39.56
CA ILE A 548 -41.05 -20.79 -39.46
C ILE A 548 -41.51 -21.55 -40.70
N HIS A 549 -42.57 -21.06 -41.36
CA HIS A 549 -43.13 -21.65 -42.58
C HIS A 549 -42.17 -21.55 -43.78
N VAL A 550 -41.37 -20.49 -43.85
CA VAL A 550 -40.30 -20.30 -44.85
C VAL A 550 -39.10 -21.16 -44.49
N PHE A 551 -38.68 -21.13 -43.23
CA PHE A 551 -37.53 -21.87 -42.73
C PHE A 551 -37.65 -23.37 -42.99
N VAL A 552 -38.78 -23.95 -42.58
CA VAL A 552 -39.06 -25.38 -42.68
C VAL A 552 -39.14 -25.87 -44.14
N SER A 553 -39.43 -24.97 -45.08
CA SER A 553 -39.52 -25.27 -46.52
C SER A 553 -38.18 -25.08 -47.25
N ARG A 554 -37.35 -24.13 -46.81
CA ARG A 554 -36.08 -23.76 -47.45
C ARG A 554 -34.85 -24.43 -46.85
N TYR A 555 -34.91 -24.97 -45.64
CA TYR A 555 -33.78 -25.62 -44.99
C TYR A 555 -33.97 -27.13 -44.90
N LEU A 556 -32.86 -27.87 -44.94
CA LEU A 556 -32.81 -29.32 -44.73
C LEU A 556 -32.02 -29.62 -43.46
N TYR A 557 -32.60 -30.45 -42.61
CA TYR A 557 -31.95 -30.88 -41.37
C TYR A 557 -31.03 -32.08 -41.60
N ASN A 558 -29.73 -31.90 -41.37
CA ASN A 558 -28.78 -33.01 -41.31
C ASN A 558 -28.75 -33.56 -39.87
N LEU A 559 -29.31 -34.75 -39.67
CA LEU A 559 -29.39 -35.40 -38.36
C LEU A 559 -28.01 -35.76 -37.80
N ASN A 560 -27.07 -36.16 -38.65
CA ASN A 560 -25.74 -36.64 -38.23
C ASN A 560 -24.91 -35.50 -37.66
N ASN A 561 -24.89 -34.36 -38.36
CA ASN A 561 -24.08 -33.21 -37.95
C ASN A 561 -24.85 -32.21 -37.08
N GLN A 562 -26.16 -32.42 -36.88
CA GLN A 562 -27.07 -31.49 -36.19
C GLN A 562 -26.96 -30.04 -36.73
N ILE A 563 -27.00 -29.90 -38.07
CA ILE A 563 -26.89 -28.62 -38.78
C ILE A 563 -28.06 -28.50 -39.77
N PHE A 564 -28.64 -27.31 -39.87
CA PHE A 564 -29.54 -26.96 -40.98
C PHE A 564 -28.74 -26.35 -42.12
N ILE A 565 -29.04 -26.78 -43.35
CA ILE A 565 -28.42 -26.27 -44.57
C ILE A 565 -29.52 -25.73 -45.48
N GLU A 566 -29.32 -24.54 -46.03
CA GLU A 566 -30.24 -23.94 -47.00
C GLU A 566 -30.28 -24.76 -48.31
N ARG A 567 -31.48 -24.97 -48.88
CA ARG A 567 -31.70 -25.79 -50.08
C ARG A 567 -31.22 -25.11 -51.36
N THR A 568 -31.37 -23.79 -51.44
CA THR A 568 -30.96 -22.94 -52.57
C THR A 568 -30.71 -21.53 -52.05
N SER A 569 -29.52 -20.96 -52.28
CA SER A 569 -29.20 -19.57 -51.94
C SER A 569 -29.09 -18.71 -53.20
N ASN A 570 -29.50 -17.44 -53.12
CA ASN A 570 -29.19 -16.44 -54.15
C ASN A 570 -27.74 -15.93 -54.04
N ASN A 571 -27.04 -16.26 -52.95
CA ASN A 571 -25.65 -15.90 -52.67
C ASN A 571 -24.69 -17.04 -53.05
N LYS A 572 -23.39 -16.73 -53.21
CA LYS A 572 -22.30 -17.70 -53.48
C LYS A 572 -22.11 -18.77 -52.38
N HIS A 573 -22.63 -18.56 -51.18
CA HIS A 573 -22.52 -19.48 -50.05
C HIS A 573 -23.91 -19.83 -49.51
N LEU A 574 -24.07 -21.09 -49.10
CA LEU A 574 -25.28 -21.58 -48.43
C LEU A 574 -25.24 -21.19 -46.95
N ASN A 575 -26.36 -20.69 -46.43
CA ASN A 575 -26.46 -20.41 -45.00
C ASN A 575 -26.56 -21.72 -44.20
N THR A 576 -25.84 -21.80 -43.08
CA THR A 576 -25.92 -22.93 -42.16
C THR A 576 -26.27 -22.47 -40.75
N ILE A 577 -27.13 -23.24 -40.08
CA ILE A 577 -27.50 -22.99 -38.68
C ILE A 577 -27.04 -24.17 -37.84
N ASN A 578 -26.17 -23.87 -36.89
CA ASN A 578 -25.59 -24.81 -35.95
C ASN A 578 -26.15 -24.57 -34.54
N ILE A 579 -25.76 -25.44 -33.61
CA ILE A 579 -26.12 -25.34 -32.18
C ILE A 579 -25.57 -24.05 -31.54
N ARG A 580 -24.42 -23.55 -32.01
CA ARG A 580 -23.76 -22.33 -31.47
C ARG A 580 -24.56 -21.06 -31.77
N HIS A 581 -25.11 -20.92 -32.98
CA HIS A 581 -25.96 -19.80 -33.39
C HIS A 581 -27.23 -19.72 -32.52
N ILE A 582 -27.84 -20.87 -32.23
CA ILE A 582 -28.99 -20.96 -31.32
C ILE A 582 -28.58 -20.62 -29.88
N ALA A 583 -27.45 -21.14 -29.39
CA ALA A 583 -26.95 -20.81 -28.06
C ALA A 583 -26.63 -19.31 -27.91
N ASN A 584 -26.12 -18.66 -28.95
CA ASN A 584 -25.88 -17.22 -28.99
C ASN A 584 -27.19 -16.41 -28.98
N SER A 585 -28.19 -16.85 -29.72
CA SER A 585 -29.52 -16.23 -29.74
C SER A 585 -30.21 -16.34 -28.36
N ILE A 586 -30.12 -17.52 -27.72
CA ILE A 586 -30.64 -17.75 -26.36
C ILE A 586 -29.90 -16.88 -25.33
N ARG A 587 -28.59 -16.66 -25.49
CA ARG A 587 -27.81 -15.79 -24.60
C ARG A 587 -28.19 -14.32 -24.75
N THR A 588 -28.48 -13.88 -25.97
CA THR A 588 -28.83 -12.48 -26.28
C THR A 588 -30.22 -12.13 -25.77
N HIS A 589 -31.18 -13.03 -25.98
CA HIS A 589 -32.59 -12.72 -25.73
C HIS A 589 -33.20 -13.45 -24.51
N GLY A 590 -32.41 -14.31 -23.87
CA GLY A 590 -32.80 -15.06 -22.68
C GLY A 590 -33.45 -16.43 -22.95
N ILE A 591 -33.42 -17.30 -21.93
CA ILE A 591 -33.91 -18.68 -22.02
C ILE A 591 -35.43 -18.79 -22.26
N GLY A 592 -36.18 -17.74 -21.95
CA GLY A 592 -37.64 -17.69 -22.13
C GLY A 592 -38.08 -17.90 -23.59
N ILE A 593 -37.24 -17.54 -24.56
CA ILE A 593 -37.54 -17.73 -25.99
C ILE A 593 -37.55 -19.20 -26.38
N MET A 594 -36.86 -20.07 -25.64
CA MET A 594 -36.89 -21.50 -25.89
C MET A 594 -38.32 -22.04 -25.80
N ASN A 595 -39.01 -21.75 -24.69
CA ASN A 595 -40.39 -22.21 -24.46
C ASN A 595 -41.37 -21.60 -25.47
N THR A 596 -41.24 -20.30 -25.76
CA THR A 596 -42.09 -19.62 -26.73
C THR A 596 -41.90 -20.18 -28.14
N THR A 597 -40.66 -20.43 -28.55
CA THR A 597 -40.36 -20.98 -29.88
C THR A 597 -40.87 -22.41 -30.01
N VAL A 598 -40.67 -23.24 -28.98
CA VAL A 598 -41.20 -24.61 -28.94
C VAL A 598 -42.73 -24.61 -29.04
N ASN A 599 -43.42 -23.74 -28.31
CA ASN A 599 -44.87 -23.59 -28.39
C ASN A 599 -45.35 -23.16 -29.79
N PHE A 600 -44.66 -22.20 -30.40
CA PHE A 600 -45.00 -21.74 -31.76
C PHE A 600 -44.80 -22.86 -32.80
N VAL A 601 -43.73 -23.65 -32.68
CA VAL A 601 -43.50 -24.81 -33.55
C VAL A 601 -44.56 -25.88 -33.32
N TYR A 602 -45.02 -26.13 -32.09
CA TYR A 602 -46.13 -27.06 -31.83
C TYR A 602 -47.44 -26.58 -32.48
N GLN A 603 -47.75 -25.28 -32.44
CA GLN A 603 -48.91 -24.74 -33.15
C GLN A 603 -48.80 -24.92 -34.66
N PHE A 604 -47.61 -24.71 -35.23
CA PHE A 604 -47.35 -24.98 -36.65
C PHE A 604 -47.50 -26.46 -37.00
N LEU A 605 -46.94 -27.35 -36.17
CA LEU A 605 -47.07 -28.81 -36.31
C LEU A 605 -48.54 -29.24 -36.24
N ARG A 606 -49.34 -28.69 -35.32
CA ARG A 606 -50.78 -29.00 -35.24
C ARG A 606 -51.50 -28.71 -36.56
N LYS A 607 -51.23 -27.56 -37.20
CA LYS A 607 -51.79 -27.22 -38.51
C LYS A 607 -51.32 -28.18 -39.60
N LYS A 608 -50.04 -28.55 -39.62
CA LYS A 608 -49.48 -29.50 -40.61
C LYS A 608 -49.97 -30.94 -40.40
N PHE A 609 -50.15 -31.38 -39.16
CA PHE A 609 -50.74 -32.67 -38.83
C PHE A 609 -52.22 -32.74 -39.19
N PHE A 610 -52.95 -31.62 -39.12
CA PHE A 610 -54.32 -31.54 -39.63
C PHE A 610 -54.35 -31.76 -41.15
N ILE A 611 -53.46 -31.11 -41.92
CA ILE A 611 -53.32 -31.33 -43.37
C ILE A 611 -52.88 -32.77 -43.67
N PHE A 612 -51.94 -33.31 -42.89
CA PHE A 612 -51.49 -34.69 -42.99
C PHE A 612 -52.63 -35.69 -42.77
N SER A 613 -53.48 -35.43 -41.76
CA SER A 613 -54.67 -36.22 -41.47
C SER A 613 -55.68 -36.14 -42.62
N GLN A 614 -55.98 -34.93 -43.13
CA GLN A 614 -56.84 -34.74 -44.29
C GLN A 614 -56.36 -35.54 -45.52
N PHE A 615 -55.05 -35.53 -45.79
CA PHE A 615 -54.46 -36.33 -46.87
C PHE A 615 -54.64 -37.85 -46.65
N LEU A 616 -54.46 -38.33 -45.43
CA LEU A 616 -54.66 -39.76 -45.11
C LEU A 616 -56.13 -40.21 -45.15
N TYR A 617 -57.07 -39.29 -44.88
CA TYR A 617 -58.50 -39.56 -44.92
C TYR A 617 -59.15 -39.33 -46.30
N ASP A 618 -58.42 -38.81 -47.27
CA ASP A 618 -58.85 -38.73 -48.66
C ASP A 618 -59.20 -40.14 -49.18
N GLU A 619 -60.45 -40.35 -49.62
CA GLU A 619 -60.97 -41.64 -50.05
C GLU A 619 -60.14 -42.27 -51.19
N HIS A 620 -59.54 -41.45 -52.07
CA HIS A 620 -58.69 -41.95 -53.16
C HIS A 620 -57.35 -42.54 -52.67
N ILE A 621 -56.84 -42.04 -51.54
CA ILE A 621 -55.58 -42.48 -50.93
C ILE A 621 -55.85 -43.59 -49.90
N LYS A 622 -56.83 -43.38 -49.01
CA LYS A 622 -57.26 -44.32 -47.97
C LYS A 622 -57.69 -45.67 -48.53
N SER A 623 -58.50 -45.71 -49.59
CA SER A 623 -58.96 -46.96 -50.21
C SER A 623 -57.81 -47.81 -50.76
N ARG A 624 -56.73 -47.17 -51.23
CA ARG A 624 -55.51 -47.84 -51.71
C ARG A 624 -54.62 -48.30 -50.56
N LEU A 625 -54.44 -47.45 -49.54
CA LEU A 625 -53.69 -47.80 -48.33
C LEU A 625 -54.34 -48.96 -47.57
N VAL A 626 -55.68 -49.05 -47.51
CA VAL A 626 -56.38 -50.17 -46.86
C VAL A 626 -56.17 -51.49 -47.61
N LYS A 627 -56.13 -51.47 -48.95
CA LYS A 627 -55.81 -52.66 -49.76
C LYS A 627 -54.38 -53.14 -49.51
N ASP A 628 -53.45 -52.21 -49.37
CA ASP A 628 -52.06 -52.53 -49.05
C ASP A 628 -51.86 -52.95 -47.60
N LEU A 629 -52.63 -52.38 -46.66
CA LEU A 629 -52.63 -52.80 -45.26
C LEU A 629 -53.13 -54.24 -45.10
N ARG A 630 -54.18 -54.64 -45.84
CA ARG A 630 -54.69 -56.03 -45.84
C ARG A 630 -53.61 -57.00 -46.32
N HIS A 631 -52.98 -56.67 -47.45
CA HIS A 631 -51.88 -57.47 -47.98
C HIS A 631 -50.68 -57.54 -47.04
N PHE A 632 -50.30 -56.41 -46.42
CA PHE A 632 -49.22 -56.39 -45.43
C PHE A 632 -49.55 -57.26 -44.22
N ARG A 633 -50.80 -57.25 -43.74
CA ARG A 633 -51.25 -58.12 -42.64
C ARG A 633 -51.25 -59.60 -43.03
N GLU A 634 -51.63 -59.95 -44.25
CA GLU A 634 -51.59 -61.31 -44.80
C GLU A 634 -50.15 -61.83 -44.97
N THR A 635 -49.22 -60.94 -45.32
CA THR A 635 -47.81 -61.29 -45.61
C THR A 635 -46.92 -61.26 -44.36
N ARG A 636 -47.37 -60.64 -43.26
CA ARG A 636 -46.62 -60.49 -41.99
C ARG A 636 -46.25 -61.82 -41.33
N SER A 637 -46.97 -62.89 -41.65
CA SER A 637 -46.73 -64.25 -41.12
C SER A 637 -45.63 -65.03 -41.84
N GLN A 638 -45.02 -64.45 -42.89
CA GLN A 638 -43.93 -65.06 -43.66
C GLN A 638 -42.55 -64.65 -43.12
N ALA A 639 -41.55 -65.52 -43.28
CA ALA A 639 -40.25 -65.42 -42.61
C ALA A 639 -39.33 -64.24 -43.03
N ASP A 640 -39.65 -63.52 -44.12
CA ASP A 640 -38.98 -62.25 -44.50
C ASP A 640 -39.93 -61.37 -45.35
N PRO A 641 -40.82 -60.60 -44.72
CA PRO A 641 -41.90 -59.89 -45.41
C PRO A 641 -41.38 -58.60 -46.06
N LYS A 642 -40.81 -58.71 -47.26
CA LYS A 642 -40.45 -57.53 -48.09
C LYS A 642 -41.65 -57.07 -48.91
N TYR A 643 -41.87 -55.76 -48.98
CA TYR A 643 -42.92 -55.18 -49.80
C TYR A 643 -42.55 -55.30 -51.30
N PRO A 644 -43.35 -55.98 -52.15
CA PRO A 644 -42.97 -56.24 -53.54
C PRO A 644 -42.78 -54.96 -54.37
N PHE A 645 -41.70 -54.90 -55.16
CA PHE A 645 -41.37 -53.75 -56.01
C PHE A 645 -42.48 -53.42 -57.03
N ASP A 646 -43.02 -54.43 -57.71
CA ASP A 646 -44.10 -54.27 -58.70
C ASP A 646 -45.36 -53.62 -58.11
N ARG A 647 -45.60 -53.85 -56.81
CA ARG A 647 -46.74 -53.29 -56.10
C ARG A 647 -46.49 -51.83 -55.73
N ALA A 648 -45.26 -51.50 -55.30
CA ALA A 648 -44.85 -50.12 -55.05
C ALA A 648 -44.93 -49.27 -56.34
N GLU A 649 -44.52 -49.85 -57.48
CA GLU A 649 -44.61 -49.19 -58.77
C GLU A 649 -46.07 -48.99 -59.20
N LYS A 650 -46.94 -50.01 -59.06
CA LYS A 650 -48.38 -49.90 -59.31
C LYS A 650 -49.04 -48.83 -58.42
N PHE A 651 -48.66 -48.75 -57.14
CA PHE A 651 -49.13 -47.73 -56.21
C PHE A 651 -48.73 -46.32 -56.65
N ASN A 652 -47.47 -46.11 -57.01
CA ASN A 652 -46.94 -44.81 -57.47
C ASN A 652 -47.58 -44.38 -58.81
N ARG A 653 -47.67 -45.29 -59.80
CA ARG A 653 -48.37 -45.06 -61.06
C ARG A 653 -49.85 -44.73 -60.84
N GLY A 654 -50.49 -45.42 -59.89
CA GLY A 654 -51.87 -45.16 -59.50
C GLY A 654 -52.08 -43.76 -58.94
N ILE A 655 -51.17 -43.25 -58.12
CA ILE A 655 -51.28 -41.91 -57.52
C ILE A 655 -50.99 -40.82 -58.55
N ARG A 656 -50.04 -41.03 -59.48
CA ARG A 656 -49.81 -40.09 -60.59
C ARG A 656 -51.03 -39.88 -61.49
N LYS A 657 -51.92 -40.87 -61.61
CA LYS A 657 -53.19 -40.77 -62.37
C LYS A 657 -54.24 -39.86 -61.71
N LEU A 658 -54.05 -39.45 -60.44
CA LEU A 658 -54.99 -38.57 -59.72
C LEU A 658 -54.83 -37.08 -60.10
N GLY A 659 -53.80 -36.73 -60.87
CA GLY A 659 -53.52 -35.37 -61.31
C GLY A 659 -52.15 -34.89 -60.84
N LEU A 660 -51.57 -33.96 -61.60
CA LEU A 660 -50.36 -33.21 -61.24
C LEU A 660 -50.79 -31.77 -60.90
N THR A 661 -50.12 -31.17 -59.93
CA THR A 661 -50.33 -29.75 -59.63
C THR A 661 -49.68 -28.83 -60.66
N PRO A 662 -50.00 -27.51 -60.68
CA PRO A 662 -49.47 -26.56 -61.66
C PRO A 662 -47.94 -26.56 -61.76
N ASP A 663 -47.25 -26.87 -60.66
CA ASP A 663 -45.78 -26.94 -60.56
C ASP A 663 -45.18 -28.31 -60.97
N GLY A 664 -45.99 -29.22 -61.54
CA GLY A 664 -45.54 -30.54 -62.00
C GLY A 664 -45.33 -31.58 -60.89
N GLU A 665 -45.61 -31.25 -59.63
CA GLU A 665 -45.50 -32.18 -58.50
C GLU A 665 -46.66 -33.18 -58.45
N SER A 666 -46.37 -34.43 -58.07
CA SER A 666 -47.40 -35.42 -57.78
C SER A 666 -47.94 -35.25 -56.36
N TYR A 667 -49.14 -35.76 -56.09
CA TYR A 667 -49.69 -35.81 -54.72
C TYR A 667 -48.75 -36.48 -53.70
N LEU A 668 -47.93 -37.45 -54.14
CA LEU A 668 -46.90 -38.07 -53.28
C LEU A 668 -45.73 -37.13 -53.01
N ASP A 669 -45.37 -36.26 -53.95
CA ASP A 669 -44.27 -35.32 -53.78
C ASP A 669 -44.68 -34.17 -52.85
N GLN A 670 -45.94 -33.73 -52.92
CA GLN A 670 -46.53 -32.82 -51.93
C GLN A 670 -46.57 -33.44 -50.53
N PHE A 671 -46.91 -34.73 -50.44
CA PHE A 671 -46.91 -35.45 -49.17
C PHE A 671 -45.49 -35.63 -48.62
N ARG A 672 -44.50 -35.90 -49.48
CA ARG A 672 -43.08 -35.92 -49.11
C ARG A 672 -42.63 -34.55 -48.60
N ALA A 673 -42.98 -33.48 -49.30
CA ALA A 673 -42.69 -32.12 -48.85
C ALA A 673 -43.34 -31.82 -47.49
N LEU A 674 -44.59 -32.25 -47.28
CA LEU A 674 -45.28 -32.12 -45.99
C LEU A 674 -44.57 -32.89 -44.86
N ILE A 675 -44.15 -34.13 -45.11
CA ILE A 675 -43.39 -34.94 -44.14
C ILE A 675 -42.02 -34.32 -43.85
N SER A 676 -41.31 -33.86 -44.89
CA SER A 676 -40.03 -33.17 -44.73
C SER A 676 -40.19 -31.88 -43.92
N GLN A 677 -41.26 -31.12 -44.15
CA GLN A 677 -41.57 -29.93 -43.36
C GLN A 677 -41.87 -30.28 -41.89
N ILE A 678 -42.67 -31.31 -41.62
CA ILE A 678 -42.90 -31.81 -40.25
C ILE A 678 -41.58 -32.24 -39.60
N GLY A 679 -40.74 -32.98 -40.33
CA GLY A 679 -39.44 -33.45 -39.87
C GLY A 679 -38.47 -32.30 -39.56
N ASN A 680 -38.39 -31.30 -40.42
CA ASN A 680 -37.58 -30.09 -40.23
C ASN A 680 -38.05 -29.28 -39.01
N ALA A 681 -39.36 -29.14 -38.80
CA ALA A 681 -39.92 -28.47 -37.62
C ALA A 681 -39.57 -29.19 -36.31
N ILE A 682 -39.66 -30.52 -36.28
CA ILE A 682 -39.25 -31.35 -35.13
C ILE A 682 -37.73 -31.27 -34.92
N GLY A 683 -36.95 -31.33 -36.02
CA GLY A 683 -35.49 -31.16 -35.99
C GLY A 683 -35.08 -29.81 -35.41
N TYR A 684 -35.84 -28.74 -35.68
CA TYR A 684 -35.60 -27.42 -35.13
C TYR A 684 -35.86 -27.37 -33.62
N VAL A 685 -36.94 -27.98 -33.14
CA VAL A 685 -37.20 -28.13 -31.68
C VAL A 685 -36.07 -28.90 -31.00
N ARG A 686 -35.58 -29.98 -31.64
CA ARG A 686 -34.44 -30.74 -31.14
C ARG A 686 -33.18 -29.88 -31.06
N MET A 687 -32.90 -29.08 -32.10
CA MET A 687 -31.74 -28.20 -32.12
C MET A 687 -31.83 -27.07 -31.10
N ILE A 688 -33.02 -26.50 -30.89
CA ILE A 688 -33.29 -25.52 -29.82
C ILE A 688 -33.01 -26.10 -28.44
N ARG A 689 -33.46 -27.33 -28.19
CA ARG A 689 -33.17 -28.04 -26.94
C ARG A 689 -31.67 -28.30 -26.78
N SER A 690 -30.98 -28.75 -27.83
CA SER A 690 -29.51 -28.94 -27.80
C SER A 690 -28.76 -27.63 -27.57
N GLY A 691 -29.18 -26.52 -28.19
CA GLY A 691 -28.60 -25.20 -27.98
C GLY A 691 -28.82 -24.66 -26.56
N GLY A 692 -30.01 -24.90 -26.00
CA GLY A 692 -30.32 -24.61 -24.60
C GLY A 692 -29.44 -25.40 -23.64
N LEU A 693 -29.31 -26.72 -23.84
CA LEU A 693 -28.44 -27.57 -23.04
C LEU A 693 -26.97 -27.15 -23.13
N HIS A 694 -26.49 -26.82 -24.33
CA HIS A 694 -25.14 -26.30 -24.52
C HIS A 694 -24.91 -24.98 -23.77
N CYS A 695 -25.88 -24.05 -23.82
CA CYS A 695 -25.80 -22.81 -23.07
C CYS A 695 -25.77 -23.05 -21.55
N CYS A 696 -26.61 -23.95 -21.04
CA CYS A 696 -26.61 -24.32 -19.62
C CYS A 696 -25.32 -25.02 -19.20
N SER A 697 -24.80 -25.94 -20.02
CA SER A 697 -23.55 -26.65 -19.76
C SER A 697 -22.36 -25.68 -19.65
N VAL A 698 -22.27 -24.70 -20.55
CA VAL A 698 -21.25 -23.65 -20.47
C VAL A 698 -21.41 -22.78 -19.23
N ALA A 699 -22.65 -22.44 -18.84
CA ALA A 699 -22.90 -21.66 -17.63
C ALA A 699 -22.55 -22.42 -16.33
N ILE A 700 -22.62 -23.76 -16.35
CA ILE A 700 -22.38 -24.63 -15.20
C ILE A 700 -20.94 -25.18 -15.20
N GLN A 701 -20.11 -24.87 -16.19
CA GLN A 701 -18.76 -25.43 -16.37
C GLN A 701 -17.82 -25.26 -15.16
N TYR A 702 -18.07 -24.28 -14.29
CA TYR A 702 -17.29 -24.02 -13.07
C TYR A 702 -17.91 -24.60 -11.79
N VAL A 703 -19.09 -25.20 -11.88
CA VAL A 703 -19.69 -25.98 -10.78
C VAL A 703 -19.12 -27.39 -10.88
N HIS A 704 -18.40 -27.84 -9.86
CA HIS A 704 -17.86 -29.20 -9.81
C HIS A 704 -18.99 -30.23 -9.95
N ASP A 705 -18.69 -31.36 -10.60
CA ASP A 705 -19.65 -32.43 -10.79
C ASP A 705 -20.04 -33.01 -9.42
N LEU A 706 -21.19 -32.60 -8.90
CA LEU A 706 -21.63 -32.89 -7.54
C LEU A 706 -22.03 -34.36 -7.36
N ASP A 707 -22.09 -35.13 -8.44
CA ASP A 707 -22.37 -36.57 -8.44
C ASP A 707 -21.12 -37.40 -8.07
N VAL A 708 -19.91 -36.80 -8.09
CA VAL A 708 -18.63 -37.45 -7.74
C VAL A 708 -17.97 -36.73 -6.57
N VAL A 709 -18.68 -36.58 -5.46
CA VAL A 709 -18.05 -36.19 -4.19
C VAL A 709 -17.58 -37.47 -3.49
N PRO A 710 -16.27 -37.74 -3.37
CA PRO A 710 -15.78 -38.91 -2.65
C PRO A 710 -16.16 -38.81 -1.17
N ASN A 711 -16.53 -39.94 -0.56
CA ASN A 711 -16.88 -40.01 0.86
C ASN A 711 -15.61 -39.83 1.70
N PHE A 712 -15.49 -38.69 2.36
CA PHE A 712 -14.28 -38.34 3.12
C PHE A 712 -14.16 -39.16 4.41
N GLU A 713 -15.26 -39.59 5.02
CA GLU A 713 -15.26 -40.53 6.16
C GLU A 713 -14.65 -41.88 5.77
N GLY A 714 -15.01 -42.41 4.59
CA GLY A 714 -14.46 -43.65 4.04
C GLY A 714 -12.96 -43.57 3.79
N LEU A 715 -12.53 -42.51 3.11
CA LEU A 715 -11.12 -42.28 2.79
C LEU A 715 -10.25 -42.03 4.03
N SER A 716 -10.79 -41.35 5.05
CA SER A 716 -10.05 -41.08 6.29
C SER A 716 -9.86 -42.33 7.14
N ARG A 717 -10.80 -43.29 7.07
CA ARG A 717 -10.65 -44.62 7.69
C ARG A 717 -9.68 -45.51 6.93
N GLU A 718 -9.70 -45.48 5.60
CA GLU A 718 -8.75 -46.24 4.77
C GLU A 718 -7.31 -45.74 4.95
N ALA A 719 -7.12 -44.45 5.28
CA ALA A 719 -5.82 -43.84 5.55
C ALA A 719 -5.35 -43.92 7.02
N GLU A 720 -6.05 -44.65 7.89
CA GLU A 720 -5.74 -44.82 9.33
C GLU A 720 -5.52 -43.48 10.09
N MET A 721 -6.30 -42.45 9.77
CA MET A 721 -6.19 -41.14 10.43
C MET A 721 -6.81 -41.16 11.85
N SER A 722 -6.42 -40.19 12.69
CA SER A 722 -6.91 -40.10 14.07
C SER A 722 -8.44 -39.93 14.15
N ASP A 723 -9.04 -40.37 15.27
CA ASP A 723 -10.50 -40.32 15.48
C ASP A 723 -11.07 -38.90 15.34
N ASP A 724 -10.34 -37.87 15.74
CA ASP A 724 -10.72 -36.46 15.57
C ASP A 724 -10.82 -36.07 14.07
N CYS A 725 -9.92 -36.61 13.23
CA CYS A 725 -9.96 -36.38 11.78
C CYS A 725 -11.14 -37.10 11.12
N ILE A 726 -11.48 -38.30 11.60
CA ILE A 726 -12.65 -39.07 11.12
C ILE A 726 -13.94 -38.33 11.50
N GLU A 727 -14.03 -37.76 12.71
CA GLU A 727 -15.21 -36.98 13.12
C GLU A 727 -15.34 -35.67 12.32
N ALA A 728 -14.22 -35.00 12.03
CA ALA A 728 -14.20 -33.81 11.17
C ALA A 728 -14.61 -34.14 9.73
N ALA A 729 -14.12 -35.26 9.17
CA ALA A 729 -14.49 -35.74 7.84
C ALA A 729 -15.99 -36.07 7.75
N LYS A 730 -16.56 -36.70 8.78
CA LYS A 730 -18.00 -36.97 8.87
C LYS A 730 -18.85 -35.70 8.91
N LYS A 731 -18.39 -34.67 9.63
CA LYS A 731 -19.05 -33.34 9.64
C LYS A 731 -18.96 -32.67 8.27
N LEU A 732 -17.82 -32.79 7.59
CA LEU A 732 -17.62 -32.28 6.23
C LEU A 732 -18.58 -32.96 5.23
N ASP A 733 -18.67 -34.29 5.23
CA ASP A 733 -19.60 -35.04 4.38
C ASP A 733 -21.07 -34.65 4.61
N SER A 734 -21.45 -34.45 5.87
CA SER A 734 -22.79 -33.97 6.23
C SER A 734 -23.07 -32.57 5.66
N VAL A 735 -22.12 -31.64 5.80
CA VAL A 735 -22.24 -30.27 5.27
C VAL A 735 -22.28 -30.25 3.74
N VAL A 736 -21.42 -31.03 3.09
CA VAL A 736 -21.38 -31.15 1.62
C VAL A 736 -22.69 -31.75 1.11
N SER A 737 -23.19 -32.82 1.72
CA SER A 737 -24.50 -33.40 1.34
C SER A 737 -25.66 -32.40 1.53
N GLY A 738 -25.58 -31.56 2.56
CA GLY A 738 -26.54 -30.49 2.85
C GLY A 738 -26.49 -29.36 1.81
N LEU A 739 -25.29 -28.98 1.36
CA LEU A 739 -25.08 -27.99 0.29
C LEU A 739 -25.60 -28.51 -1.05
N THR A 740 -25.29 -29.77 -1.41
CA THR A 740 -25.79 -30.43 -2.62
C THR A 740 -27.31 -30.45 -2.65
N LYS A 741 -27.97 -30.86 -1.55
CA LYS A 741 -29.44 -30.84 -1.44
C LYS A 741 -30.04 -29.44 -1.57
N LYS A 742 -29.38 -28.40 -1.05
CA LYS A 742 -29.88 -27.00 -1.13
C LYS A 742 -29.70 -26.40 -2.52
N LEU A 743 -28.61 -26.70 -3.22
CA LEU A 743 -28.36 -26.28 -4.60
C LEU A 743 -29.40 -26.86 -5.57
N PHE A 744 -29.68 -28.17 -5.48
CA PHE A 744 -30.71 -28.80 -6.33
C PHE A 744 -32.15 -28.36 -5.99
N ARG A 745 -32.45 -27.97 -4.75
CA ARG A 745 -33.78 -27.45 -4.37
C ARG A 745 -34.10 -26.07 -4.97
N ARG A 746 -33.10 -25.25 -5.28
CA ARG A 746 -33.33 -23.93 -5.93
C ARG A 746 -33.56 -23.99 -7.44
N HIS A 747 -33.27 -25.12 -8.10
CA HIS A 747 -33.50 -25.32 -9.54
C HIS A 747 -34.65 -26.28 -9.87
N ARG A 748 -35.36 -26.78 -8.86
CA ARG A 748 -36.63 -27.49 -9.01
C ARG A 748 -37.72 -26.77 -8.21
N VAL A 749 -38.05 -25.55 -8.65
CA VAL A 749 -39.37 -24.97 -8.41
C VAL A 749 -39.97 -24.78 -9.81
N PRO A 750 -41.12 -25.40 -10.12
CA PRO A 750 -41.77 -25.27 -11.42
C PRO A 750 -42.16 -23.83 -11.75
#